data_AF-A0A2D7GRY0-F1
#
_entry.id   AF-A0A2D7GRY0-F1
#
_cell.length_a   1.000
_cell.length_b   1.000
_cell.length_c   1.000
_cell.angle_alpha   90.00
_cell.angle_beta   90.00
_cell.angle_gamma   90.00
#
_symmetry.space_group_name_H-M   'P 1'
#
loop_
_entity.id
_entity.type
_entity.pdbx_description
1 polymer ?
#
loop_
_entity_poly.entity_id
_entity_poly.type
_entity_poly.pdbx_seq_one_letter_code
_entity_poly.pdbx_strand_id
1 'polypeptide(L)'
;MGQKLIIAPNECLLSYMGLATEKVEKGALALNVDWSEELGDSEINDTLINSVVKVEAPHISIAVSQQGDEAAHGIKALLMSPQDYIVASFANALPKQAEVTEALKNWDNYFKALQQHQYLLGEHFAIELLPTLSLPKELQALSNTVRCALQSETETNGLLQQFEAFSARDKTQSWVDVVCFGLSQFKNIEGTKNECTKANEALNTAKSEQEAVKNELAQKLESLAQLTQQLEKEQKEKEAAVKEVTNTKSTAAELDAKNKSALSELASTKEQASTLAAENSELKSENELLLLQTQQLQEELESAFVEASKTKAAVADLENKYKETANKLTEADVEKQRISKENNELKSESELLLLQTQQLQEELESVFAEVNNAKVAVADSNTKYEKANSQLAEVKSEKERIAKQNTEQAKENELLLLQIQQLQEELEATLSKLSNVEADFERVEQNYKQLQENAEAEEIASSHSDLAARKINEFEEEKALLLLQINQLQEELEGTFLQSEESNKTKDALIQNLEAKLARVEKHTPELKRELQNAMSEQELLQLQIKQLQEELEFYFTEYQKLKGESPDNKALAEFKSKVEARFPHLVLSKGVTLTGGASQKDLQRITARFTQVEHGDKHWNAFSIIVNDRKGVLDIELHAPDEKRVYPLSKFVKTGSNKVCAFSLLSPFTDAGKKALAELPADDHLLLTGIIEELQTKLKQGDIKRTEATEQLDISAWPAKLQKLQQALAQLAPKPTAKPLTFKKLSLKQNMVAANNEHLLICVEGLQANGKTYAAYDIKIGAKQIKDKAFTQYGSLEFRELPNNEAPLASWPPETKDKWGLKLVLDLPVQMNEAQQKAINNLQEQDRVFVKALLTKLADKLHTLDRKRLKVNQPLENWQKLITGMVSKF
;
A
#
# COMPACT_ATOMS: atom_id res chain seq x y z
N MET A 1 3.37 51.03 -21.05
CA MET A 1 2.93 49.98 -20.09
C MET A 1 1.54 50.38 -19.67
N GLY A 2 0.53 49.54 -19.92
CA GLY A 2 -0.84 49.87 -19.52
C GLY A 2 -0.98 49.89 -17.99
N GLN A 3 -1.85 50.75 -17.47
CA GLN A 3 -2.18 50.76 -16.04
C GLN A 3 -2.90 49.43 -15.69
N LYS A 4 -2.68 48.92 -14.46
CA LYS A 4 -3.41 47.75 -13.94
C LYS A 4 -4.24 48.15 -12.72
N LEU A 5 -5.44 47.58 -12.58
CA LEU A 5 -6.22 47.63 -11.35
C LEU A 5 -5.54 46.76 -10.29
N ILE A 6 -5.23 47.31 -9.13
CA ILE A 6 -4.73 46.56 -7.98
C ILE A 6 -5.95 46.17 -7.14
N ILE A 7 -6.16 44.87 -6.91
CA ILE A 7 -7.25 44.37 -6.07
C ILE A 7 -6.74 43.66 -4.82
N ALA A 8 -7.51 43.72 -3.75
CA ALA A 8 -7.22 43.10 -2.47
C ALA A 8 -8.52 42.60 -1.80
N PRO A 9 -8.47 41.61 -0.90
CA PRO A 9 -9.66 41.13 -0.18
C PRO A 9 -10.23 42.18 0.78
N ASN A 10 -9.39 43.12 1.23
CA ASN A 10 -9.79 44.24 2.06
C ASN A 10 -8.81 45.43 1.88
N GLU A 11 -9.18 46.59 2.42
CA GLU A 11 -8.41 47.83 2.35
C GLU A 11 -7.05 47.72 3.09
N CYS A 12 -6.94 46.81 4.07
CA CYS A 12 -5.74 46.62 4.88
C CYS A 12 -4.54 46.10 4.05
N LEU A 13 -4.77 45.15 3.14
CA LEU A 13 -3.69 44.59 2.31
C LEU A 13 -3.08 45.60 1.31
N LEU A 14 -3.84 46.63 0.89
CA LEU A 14 -3.32 47.72 0.07
C LEU A 14 -2.30 48.59 0.84
N SER A 15 -2.52 48.78 2.15
CA SER A 15 -1.62 49.56 3.00
C SER A 15 -0.22 48.93 3.16
N TYR A 16 -0.13 47.60 3.18
CA TYR A 16 1.15 46.86 3.22
C TYR A 16 1.94 46.95 1.90
N MET A 17 1.32 47.42 0.81
CA MET A 17 1.99 47.80 -0.45
C MET A 17 2.36 49.29 -0.52
N GLY A 18 2.14 50.07 0.55
CA GLY A 18 2.39 51.50 0.57
C GLY A 18 1.43 52.33 -0.28
N LEU A 19 0.27 51.76 -0.67
CA LEU A 19 -0.75 52.46 -1.42
C LEU A 19 -1.61 53.32 -0.48
N ALA A 20 -1.85 54.58 -0.85
CA ALA A 20 -2.69 55.49 -0.07
C ALA A 20 -4.17 55.08 -0.17
N THR A 21 -4.84 54.97 0.99
CA THR A 21 -6.26 54.59 1.10
C THR A 21 -7.21 55.61 0.47
N GLU A 22 -6.75 56.83 0.18
CA GLU A 22 -7.52 57.91 -0.46
C GLU A 22 -7.94 57.62 -1.92
N LYS A 23 -7.37 56.60 -2.56
CA LYS A 23 -7.75 56.12 -3.91
C LYS A 23 -8.13 54.64 -3.91
N VAL A 24 -9.08 54.27 -3.06
CA VAL A 24 -9.62 52.90 -2.96
C VAL A 24 -11.14 52.90 -3.12
N GLU A 25 -11.63 52.20 -4.15
CA GLU A 25 -13.06 51.91 -4.37
C GLU A 25 -13.42 50.52 -3.82
N LYS A 26 -14.71 50.29 -3.57
CA LYS A 26 -15.25 48.95 -3.28
C LYS A 26 -15.71 48.30 -4.59
N GLY A 27 -15.10 47.17 -4.92
CA GLY A 27 -15.46 46.34 -6.06
C GLY A 27 -16.12 45.02 -5.64
N ALA A 28 -16.54 44.27 -6.64
CA ALA A 28 -17.16 42.95 -6.52
C ALA A 28 -16.56 42.01 -7.57
N LEU A 29 -15.93 40.92 -7.12
CA LEU A 29 -15.38 39.86 -7.97
C LEU A 29 -16.30 38.63 -7.91
N ALA A 30 -16.56 37.95 -9.02
CA ALA A 30 -17.44 36.79 -9.03
C ALA A 30 -16.92 35.67 -8.09
N LEU A 31 -17.79 35.03 -7.32
CA LEU A 31 -17.40 33.93 -6.42
C LEU A 31 -17.22 32.61 -7.18
N ASN A 32 -18.03 32.40 -8.22
CA ASN A 32 -17.84 31.38 -9.25
C ASN A 32 -18.01 32.01 -10.62
N VAL A 33 -17.17 31.63 -11.58
CA VAL A 33 -17.32 31.95 -13.00
C VAL A 33 -17.93 30.75 -13.75
N ASP A 34 -18.70 31.00 -14.82
CA ASP A 34 -19.19 29.91 -15.69
C ASP A 34 -18.09 29.47 -16.67
N TRP A 35 -18.05 28.19 -16.99
CA TRP A 35 -16.92 27.51 -17.66
C TRP A 35 -17.24 27.18 -19.13
N SER A 36 -18.28 27.78 -19.69
CA SER A 36 -18.83 27.39 -21.00
C SER A 36 -18.05 27.92 -22.20
N GLU A 37 -17.29 29.01 -22.05
CA GLU A 37 -16.55 29.67 -23.15
C GLU A 37 -15.16 30.12 -22.67
N GLU A 38 -14.09 29.59 -23.27
CA GLU A 38 -12.74 30.16 -23.15
C GLU A 38 -12.68 31.44 -23.99
N LEU A 39 -12.56 32.60 -23.34
CA LEU A 39 -12.46 33.89 -24.01
C LEU A 39 -11.15 34.00 -24.80
N GLY A 40 -11.23 34.39 -26.08
CA GLY A 40 -10.05 34.63 -26.89
C GLY A 40 -9.35 35.95 -26.54
N ASP A 41 -8.04 36.06 -26.82
CA ASP A 41 -7.25 37.30 -26.62
C ASP A 41 -7.87 38.53 -27.32
N SER A 42 -8.67 38.33 -28.39
CA SER A 42 -9.37 39.39 -29.11
C SER A 42 -10.65 39.91 -28.42
N GLU A 43 -11.13 39.21 -27.39
CA GLU A 43 -12.37 39.51 -26.66
C GLU A 43 -12.06 40.19 -25.32
N ILE A 44 -10.89 39.94 -24.75
CA ILE A 44 -10.38 40.60 -23.54
C ILE A 44 -9.99 42.05 -23.86
N ASN A 45 -10.88 42.98 -23.51
CA ASN A 45 -10.70 44.41 -23.73
C ASN A 45 -10.87 45.21 -22.43
N ASP A 46 -10.39 46.46 -22.41
CA ASP A 46 -10.43 47.34 -21.22
C ASP A 46 -11.83 47.48 -20.58
N THR A 47 -12.92 47.37 -21.36
CA THR A 47 -14.29 47.44 -20.81
C THR A 47 -14.61 46.17 -20.01
N LEU A 48 -14.23 44.99 -20.52
CA LEU A 48 -14.36 43.71 -19.80
C LEU A 48 -13.53 43.71 -18.52
N ILE A 49 -12.29 44.19 -18.59
CA ILE A 49 -11.37 44.23 -17.44
C ILE A 49 -11.94 45.11 -16.31
N ASN A 50 -12.61 46.22 -16.65
CA ASN A 50 -13.31 47.06 -15.67
C ASN A 50 -14.64 46.46 -15.17
N SER A 51 -15.29 45.54 -15.90
CA SER A 51 -16.49 44.84 -15.42
C SER A 51 -16.18 43.67 -14.48
N VAL A 52 -15.02 43.03 -14.61
CA VAL A 52 -14.58 41.91 -13.74
C VAL A 52 -14.53 42.29 -12.25
N VAL A 53 -14.36 43.57 -11.92
CA VAL A 53 -14.35 44.08 -10.53
C VAL A 53 -15.67 44.75 -10.12
N LYS A 54 -16.74 44.60 -10.92
CA LYS A 54 -18.06 45.24 -10.72
C LYS A 54 -19.22 44.25 -10.95
N VAL A 55 -19.03 42.97 -10.62
CA VAL A 55 -19.98 41.88 -10.94
C VAL A 55 -21.16 41.82 -9.95
N GLU A 56 -22.36 41.50 -10.44
CA GLU A 56 -23.53 41.24 -9.60
C GLU A 56 -23.39 39.95 -8.78
N ALA A 57 -24.32 39.68 -7.85
CA ALA A 57 -24.20 38.54 -6.94
C ALA A 57 -24.46 37.20 -7.66
N PRO A 58 -23.75 36.09 -7.33
CA PRO A 58 -22.86 35.92 -6.17
C PRO A 58 -21.42 36.41 -6.39
N HIS A 59 -21.02 37.38 -5.58
CA HIS A 59 -19.68 37.97 -5.59
C HIS A 59 -19.06 37.99 -4.19
N ILE A 60 -17.75 38.21 -4.15
CA ILE A 60 -17.01 38.65 -2.97
C ILE A 60 -16.74 40.16 -3.06
N SER A 61 -16.87 40.86 -1.93
CA SER A 61 -16.44 42.26 -1.82
C SER A 61 -14.91 42.34 -1.87
N ILE A 62 -14.37 43.28 -2.65
CA ILE A 62 -12.93 43.54 -2.77
C ILE A 62 -12.63 45.03 -2.65
N ALA A 63 -11.42 45.36 -2.23
CA ALA A 63 -10.87 46.71 -2.34
C ALA A 63 -10.14 46.85 -3.68
N VAL A 64 -10.40 47.92 -4.42
CA VAL A 64 -9.86 48.19 -5.77
C VAL A 64 -9.12 49.52 -5.76
N SER A 65 -7.90 49.57 -6.30
CA SER A 65 -7.11 50.79 -6.44
C SER A 65 -6.53 50.91 -7.84
N GLN A 66 -6.69 52.08 -8.48
CA GLN A 66 -6.25 52.35 -9.84
C GLN A 66 -5.10 53.37 -9.84
N GLN A 67 -3.98 53.02 -10.48
CA GLN A 67 -2.78 53.86 -10.52
C GLN A 67 -2.79 54.90 -11.66
N GLY A 68 -3.86 55.70 -11.71
CA GLY A 68 -4.06 56.77 -12.69
C GLY A 68 -5.48 56.81 -13.24
N ASP A 69 -5.71 57.70 -14.20
CA ASP A 69 -7.04 57.98 -14.76
C ASP A 69 -7.22 57.38 -16.18
N GLU A 70 -6.29 56.50 -16.61
CA GLU A 70 -6.37 55.81 -17.91
C GLU A 70 -7.03 54.43 -17.76
N ALA A 71 -7.63 53.91 -18.84
CA ALA A 71 -8.28 52.61 -18.83
C ALA A 71 -7.29 51.47 -18.51
N ALA A 72 -7.64 50.62 -17.55
CA ALA A 72 -6.76 49.55 -17.08
C ALA A 72 -6.75 48.34 -18.04
N HIS A 73 -5.56 47.96 -18.50
CA HIS A 73 -5.32 46.86 -19.45
C HIS A 73 -5.10 45.50 -18.76
N GLY A 74 -5.37 45.42 -17.44
CA GLY A 74 -5.28 44.19 -16.66
C GLY A 74 -5.51 44.40 -15.16
N ILE A 75 -5.58 43.30 -14.42
CA ILE A 75 -5.73 43.23 -12.97
C ILE A 75 -4.45 42.65 -12.35
N LYS A 76 -4.14 43.14 -11.14
CA LYS A 76 -3.07 42.67 -10.27
C LYS A 76 -3.67 42.38 -8.88
N ALA A 77 -3.86 41.12 -8.54
CA ALA A 77 -4.52 40.72 -7.32
C ALA A 77 -3.50 40.43 -6.20
N LEU A 78 -3.55 41.19 -5.12
CA LEU A 78 -2.71 40.97 -3.94
C LEU A 78 -3.23 39.76 -3.16
N LEU A 79 -2.33 38.85 -2.80
CA LEU A 79 -2.62 37.68 -1.98
C LEU A 79 -1.53 37.49 -0.92
N MET A 80 -1.94 37.39 0.34
CA MET A 80 -1.10 36.94 1.46
C MET A 80 -1.40 35.48 1.80
N SER A 81 -0.49 34.83 2.53
CA SER A 81 -0.76 33.55 3.17
C SER A 81 -1.93 33.67 4.18
N PRO A 82 -2.67 32.59 4.49
CA PRO A 82 -3.81 32.66 5.41
C PRO A 82 -3.39 33.13 6.81
N GLN A 83 -2.21 32.73 7.30
CA GLN A 83 -1.67 33.21 8.57
C GLN A 83 -1.32 34.71 8.55
N ASP A 84 -0.70 35.20 7.47
CA ASP A 84 -0.33 36.61 7.35
C ASP A 84 -1.57 37.48 7.19
N TYR A 85 -2.59 36.99 6.47
CA TYR A 85 -3.87 37.68 6.29
C TYR A 85 -4.65 37.81 7.61
N ILE A 86 -4.73 36.76 8.43
CA ILE A 86 -5.35 36.83 9.77
C ILE A 86 -4.62 37.87 10.63
N VAL A 87 -3.29 37.83 10.66
CA VAL A 87 -2.50 38.73 11.51
C VAL A 87 -2.53 40.18 11.01
N ALA A 88 -2.55 40.41 9.69
CA ALA A 88 -2.79 41.72 9.10
C ALA A 88 -4.19 42.26 9.48
N SER A 89 -5.23 41.46 9.28
CA SER A 89 -6.63 41.86 9.49
C SER A 89 -6.96 42.22 10.95
N PHE A 90 -6.20 41.67 11.91
CA PHE A 90 -6.39 41.93 13.34
C PHE A 90 -5.18 42.62 14.01
N ALA A 91 -4.28 43.23 13.25
CA ALA A 91 -3.03 43.84 13.76
C ALA A 91 -3.21 44.85 14.92
N ASN A 92 -4.37 45.51 15.00
CA ASN A 92 -4.70 46.52 16.01
C ASN A 92 -5.97 46.17 16.83
N ALA A 93 -6.44 44.93 16.79
CA ALA A 93 -7.69 44.50 17.43
C ALA A 93 -7.56 43.12 18.07
N LEU A 94 -8.39 42.82 19.07
CA LEU A 94 -8.40 41.52 19.75
C LEU A 94 -9.67 40.76 19.34
N PRO A 95 -9.59 39.83 18.36
CA PRO A 95 -10.76 39.26 17.72
C PRO A 95 -11.44 38.18 18.57
N LYS A 96 -12.75 38.02 18.39
CA LYS A 96 -13.50 36.86 18.87
C LYS A 96 -13.29 35.67 17.93
N GLN A 97 -13.47 34.45 18.43
CA GLN A 97 -13.31 33.22 17.65
C GLN A 97 -14.07 33.24 16.30
N ALA A 98 -15.34 33.64 16.31
CA ALA A 98 -16.17 33.74 15.10
C ALA A 98 -15.65 34.77 14.08
N GLU A 99 -14.99 35.84 14.53
CA GLU A 99 -14.40 36.87 13.65
C GLU A 99 -13.16 36.32 12.93
N VAL A 100 -12.37 35.47 13.59
CA VAL A 100 -11.23 34.76 12.98
C VAL A 100 -11.71 33.71 11.98
N THR A 101 -12.73 32.92 12.32
CA THR A 101 -13.32 31.93 11.41
C THR A 101 -13.88 32.59 10.15
N GLU A 102 -14.64 33.68 10.30
CA GLU A 102 -15.19 34.40 9.14
C GLU A 102 -14.10 35.11 8.32
N ALA A 103 -13.04 35.62 8.95
CA ALA A 103 -11.89 36.16 8.21
C ALA A 103 -11.19 35.10 7.34
N LEU A 104 -10.94 33.90 7.89
CA LEU A 104 -10.32 32.80 7.13
C LEU A 104 -11.22 32.29 5.99
N LYS A 105 -12.52 32.20 6.22
CA LYS A 105 -13.53 31.85 5.21
C LYS A 105 -13.60 32.88 4.07
N ASN A 106 -13.48 34.18 4.38
CA ASN A 106 -13.41 35.22 3.34
C ASN A 106 -12.07 35.20 2.58
N TRP A 107 -10.96 34.85 3.24
CA TRP A 107 -9.69 34.62 2.57
C TRP A 107 -9.76 33.43 1.60
N ASP A 108 -10.38 32.32 1.99
CA ASP A 108 -10.56 31.12 1.16
C ASP A 108 -11.45 31.39 -0.07
N ASN A 109 -12.60 32.04 0.14
CA ASN A 109 -13.47 32.48 -0.97
C ASN A 109 -12.72 33.42 -1.95
N TYR A 110 -11.90 34.33 -1.43
CA TYR A 110 -11.08 35.23 -2.25
C TYR A 110 -9.99 34.47 -3.02
N PHE A 111 -9.27 33.57 -2.36
CA PHE A 111 -8.23 32.74 -3.00
C PHE A 111 -8.80 31.90 -4.15
N LYS A 112 -9.95 31.25 -3.95
CA LYS A 112 -10.66 30.48 -4.99
C LYS A 112 -11.12 31.37 -6.15
N ALA A 113 -11.71 32.53 -5.87
CA ALA A 113 -12.09 33.48 -6.90
C ALA A 113 -10.87 33.97 -7.72
N LEU A 114 -9.75 34.28 -7.06
CA LEU A 114 -8.51 34.67 -7.75
C LEU A 114 -8.00 33.56 -8.69
N GLN A 115 -8.01 32.29 -8.25
CA GLN A 115 -7.58 31.16 -9.07
C GLN A 115 -8.44 31.00 -10.33
N GLN A 116 -9.75 31.11 -10.22
CA GLN A 116 -10.67 31.04 -11.38
C GLN A 116 -10.42 32.18 -12.37
N HIS A 117 -10.28 33.41 -11.88
CA HIS A 117 -10.05 34.58 -12.75
C HIS A 117 -8.64 34.58 -13.38
N GLN A 118 -7.62 34.09 -12.67
CA GLN A 118 -6.29 33.89 -13.25
C GLN A 118 -6.29 32.80 -14.35
N TYR A 119 -7.09 31.75 -14.19
CA TYR A 119 -7.24 30.73 -15.23
C TYR A 119 -7.92 31.28 -16.49
N LEU A 120 -9.04 32.00 -16.33
CA LEU A 120 -9.84 32.50 -17.47
C LEU A 120 -9.21 33.71 -18.20
N LEU A 121 -8.48 34.58 -17.48
CA LEU A 121 -7.97 35.85 -18.04
C LEU A 121 -6.44 35.86 -18.28
N GLY A 122 -5.74 34.77 -17.97
CA GLY A 122 -4.31 34.58 -18.27
C GLY A 122 -3.42 35.75 -17.80
N GLU A 123 -2.60 36.30 -18.71
CA GLU A 123 -1.66 37.40 -18.40
C GLU A 123 -2.35 38.72 -18.01
N HIS A 124 -3.64 38.87 -18.35
CA HIS A 124 -4.44 40.02 -17.94
C HIS A 124 -4.82 39.97 -16.45
N PHE A 125 -4.77 38.81 -15.77
CA PHE A 125 -5.06 38.68 -14.33
C PHE A 125 -3.90 38.03 -13.56
N ALA A 126 -3.04 38.87 -12.98
CA ALA A 126 -1.84 38.43 -12.29
C ALA A 126 -2.01 38.43 -10.76
N ILE A 127 -1.90 37.27 -10.12
CA ILE A 127 -1.82 37.17 -8.65
C ILE A 127 -0.39 37.51 -8.20
N GLU A 128 -0.26 38.50 -7.30
CA GLU A 128 0.99 38.88 -6.64
C GLU A 128 0.99 38.36 -5.19
N LEU A 129 1.97 37.50 -4.88
CA LEU A 129 2.18 36.98 -3.54
C LEU A 129 2.95 37.98 -2.68
N LEU A 130 2.28 38.48 -1.65
CA LEU A 130 2.88 39.29 -0.59
C LEU A 130 3.61 38.37 0.40
N PRO A 131 4.94 38.46 0.54
CA PRO A 131 5.70 37.64 1.49
C PRO A 131 5.43 38.09 2.93
N THR A 132 5.57 37.17 3.88
CA THR A 132 5.54 37.46 5.34
C THR A 132 6.48 38.60 5.74
N LEU A 133 7.58 38.82 5.00
CA LEU A 133 8.52 39.93 5.21
C LEU A 133 7.91 41.33 5.01
N SER A 134 6.76 41.45 4.34
CA SER A 134 6.02 42.72 4.21
C SER A 134 5.27 43.11 5.49
N LEU A 135 5.13 42.20 6.48
CA LEU A 135 4.60 42.53 7.80
C LEU A 135 5.69 43.16 8.69
N PRO A 136 5.33 44.07 9.62
CA PRO A 136 6.14 44.43 10.78
C PRO A 136 6.69 43.21 11.53
N LYS A 137 7.90 43.31 12.11
CA LYS A 137 8.63 42.19 12.73
C LYS A 137 7.84 41.53 13.87
N GLU A 138 7.06 42.34 14.57
CA GLU A 138 6.18 42.00 15.67
C GLU A 138 5.07 41.04 15.18
N LEU A 139 4.53 41.34 14.00
CA LEU A 139 3.50 40.54 13.34
C LEU A 139 4.07 39.29 12.64
N GLN A 140 5.32 39.31 12.16
CA GLN A 140 6.00 38.12 11.61
C GLN A 140 6.12 36.97 12.63
N ALA A 141 6.34 37.31 13.90
CA ALA A 141 6.36 36.34 15.00
C ALA A 141 4.96 35.78 15.28
N LEU A 142 3.93 36.64 15.31
CA LEU A 142 2.54 36.21 15.51
C LEU A 142 2.01 35.36 14.35
N SER A 143 2.36 35.70 13.10
CA SER A 143 2.04 34.92 11.89
C SER A 143 2.52 33.48 11.98
N ASN A 144 3.75 33.25 12.46
CA ASN A 144 4.26 31.89 12.67
C ASN A 144 3.48 31.13 13.76
N THR A 145 3.04 31.80 14.82
CA THR A 145 2.18 31.20 15.86
C THR A 145 0.80 30.83 15.30
N VAL A 146 0.19 31.72 14.50
CA VAL A 146 -1.08 31.44 13.79
C VAL A 146 -0.91 30.28 12.80
N ARG A 147 0.18 30.23 12.03
CA ARG A 147 0.48 29.10 11.13
C ARG A 147 0.53 27.77 11.88
N CYS A 148 1.22 27.71 13.03
CA CYS A 148 1.27 26.50 13.84
C CYS A 148 -0.10 26.10 14.42
N ALA A 149 -0.98 27.06 14.72
CA ALA A 149 -2.36 26.78 15.14
C ALA A 149 -3.20 26.24 13.96
N LEU A 150 -3.14 26.86 12.79
CA LEU A 150 -3.81 26.40 11.57
C LEU A 150 -3.29 25.01 11.13
N GLN A 151 -2.02 24.67 11.39
CA GLN A 151 -1.48 23.32 11.14
C GLN A 151 -2.03 22.24 12.10
N SER A 152 -2.76 22.62 13.17
CA SER A 152 -3.25 21.68 14.18
C SER A 152 -4.69 21.18 13.94
N GLU A 153 -5.46 21.83 13.07
CA GLU A 153 -6.82 21.42 12.70
C GLU A 153 -6.88 21.02 11.21
N THR A 154 -7.62 19.94 10.89
CA THR A 154 -7.53 19.31 9.56
C THR A 154 -7.99 20.21 8.42
N GLU A 155 -9.06 20.99 8.61
CA GLU A 155 -9.63 21.87 7.60
C GLU A 155 -8.69 23.06 7.29
N THR A 156 -8.19 23.71 8.34
CA THR A 156 -7.32 24.89 8.21
C THR A 156 -5.89 24.54 7.77
N ASN A 157 -5.41 23.34 8.11
CA ASN A 157 -4.20 22.76 7.52
C ASN A 157 -4.38 22.43 6.03
N GLY A 158 -5.58 22.01 5.61
CA GLY A 158 -5.91 21.82 4.20
C GLY A 158 -5.82 23.12 3.38
N LEU A 159 -6.36 24.22 3.92
CA LEU A 159 -6.23 25.56 3.32
C LEU A 159 -4.78 26.03 3.22
N LEU A 160 -3.98 25.80 4.28
CA LEU A 160 -2.53 26.06 4.25
C LEU A 160 -1.82 25.30 3.13
N GLN A 161 -2.06 23.99 3.00
CA GLN A 161 -1.40 23.16 1.99
C GLN A 161 -1.80 23.56 0.56
N GLN A 162 -3.05 23.98 0.35
CA GLN A 162 -3.50 24.53 -0.94
C GLN A 162 -2.79 25.86 -1.29
N PHE A 163 -2.59 26.74 -0.31
CA PHE A 163 -1.80 27.96 -0.49
C PHE A 163 -0.32 27.65 -0.76
N GLU A 164 0.29 26.77 0.05
CA GLU A 164 1.71 26.40 -0.06
C GLU A 164 1.99 25.79 -1.44
N ALA A 165 1.14 24.87 -1.92
CA ALA A 165 1.23 24.29 -3.27
C ALA A 165 1.07 25.31 -4.40
N PHE A 166 0.16 26.29 -4.26
CA PHE A 166 0.03 27.40 -5.22
C PHE A 166 1.25 28.32 -5.21
N SER A 167 1.83 28.58 -4.03
CA SER A 167 2.97 29.47 -3.84
C SER A 167 4.32 28.91 -4.31
N ALA A 168 4.38 27.61 -4.63
CA ALA A 168 5.60 26.86 -4.93
C ALA A 168 6.19 27.14 -6.33
N ARG A 169 6.55 28.41 -6.61
CA ARG A 169 7.39 28.80 -7.77
C ARG A 169 8.71 29.40 -7.28
N ASP A 170 9.80 28.72 -7.61
CA ASP A 170 11.20 29.15 -7.46
C ASP A 170 11.60 29.89 -6.17
N LYS A 171 11.79 29.12 -5.09
CA LYS A 171 12.96 29.24 -4.21
C LYS A 171 13.20 27.96 -3.41
N THR A 172 14.36 27.33 -3.63
CA THR A 172 14.98 26.44 -2.63
C THR A 172 15.50 27.29 -1.47
N GLN A 173 14.62 27.63 -0.53
CA GLN A 173 14.99 28.37 0.67
C GLN A 173 15.96 27.51 1.49
N SER A 174 17.15 28.02 1.80
CA SER A 174 18.21 27.16 2.31
C SER A 174 17.87 26.64 3.70
N TRP A 175 18.11 25.35 3.93
CA TRP A 175 18.03 24.77 5.28
C TRP A 175 18.93 25.53 6.28
N VAL A 176 20.01 26.15 5.79
CA VAL A 176 20.90 27.03 6.57
C VAL A 176 20.15 28.28 7.06
N ASP A 177 19.32 28.92 6.22
CA ASP A 177 18.55 30.11 6.59
C ASP A 177 17.49 29.74 7.65
N VAL A 178 16.80 28.61 7.44
CA VAL A 178 15.81 28.06 8.38
C VAL A 178 16.45 27.72 9.73
N VAL A 179 17.64 27.12 9.75
CA VAL A 179 18.40 26.81 10.98
C VAL A 179 18.91 28.08 11.66
N CYS A 180 19.43 29.06 10.92
CA CYS A 180 19.88 30.34 11.47
C CYS A 180 18.72 31.15 12.09
N PHE A 181 17.54 31.11 11.46
CA PHE A 181 16.32 31.69 12.02
C PHE A 181 15.82 30.91 13.24
N GLY A 182 15.82 29.57 13.20
CA GLY A 182 15.47 28.74 14.36
C GLY A 182 16.37 29.00 15.59
N LEU A 183 17.67 29.21 15.36
CA LEU A 183 18.64 29.52 16.42
C LEU A 183 18.50 30.95 16.97
N SER A 184 18.10 31.94 16.16
CA SER A 184 17.81 33.29 16.67
C SER A 184 16.50 33.32 17.45
N GLN A 185 15.47 32.60 16.98
CA GLN A 185 14.20 32.44 17.69
C GLN A 185 14.36 31.70 19.02
N PHE A 186 15.22 30.67 19.09
CA PHE A 186 15.55 30.00 20.36
C PHE A 186 16.11 31.00 21.40
N LYS A 187 17.03 31.88 21.00
CA LYS A 187 17.57 32.94 21.89
C LYS A 187 16.52 33.97 22.31
N ASN A 188 15.61 34.36 21.42
CA ASN A 188 14.51 35.27 21.78
C ASN A 188 13.51 34.62 22.76
N ILE A 189 13.25 33.32 22.62
CA ILE A 189 12.43 32.54 23.55
C ILE A 189 13.14 32.37 24.90
N GLU A 190 14.46 32.17 24.91
CA GLU A 190 15.26 32.13 26.15
C GLU A 190 15.30 33.49 26.86
N GLY A 191 15.39 34.59 26.11
CA GLY A 191 15.29 35.96 26.65
C GLY A 191 13.93 36.25 27.28
N THR A 192 12.85 36.07 26.51
CA THR A 192 11.46 36.31 26.98
C THR A 192 11.07 35.37 28.12
N LYS A 193 11.58 34.14 28.18
CA LYS A 193 11.40 33.24 29.34
C LYS A 193 12.02 33.83 30.62
N ASN A 194 13.19 34.46 30.53
CA ASN A 194 13.86 35.12 31.66
C ASN A 194 13.22 36.47 32.07
N GLU A 195 12.39 37.06 31.21
CA GLU A 195 11.54 38.21 31.57
C GLU A 195 10.21 37.74 32.16
N CYS A 196 9.63 36.66 31.65
CA CYS A 196 8.40 36.06 32.16
C CYS A 196 8.58 35.49 33.58
N THR A 197 9.75 34.94 33.93
CA THR A 197 10.05 34.55 35.32
C THR A 197 10.07 35.76 36.26
N LYS A 198 10.74 36.86 35.89
CA LYS A 198 10.74 38.12 36.67
C LYS A 198 9.34 38.72 36.82
N ALA A 199 8.53 38.68 35.77
CA ALA A 199 7.15 39.13 35.81
C ALA A 199 6.29 38.26 36.75
N ASN A 200 6.51 36.94 36.77
CA ASN A 200 5.84 36.02 37.69
C ASN A 200 6.31 36.18 39.14
N GLU A 201 7.59 36.46 39.37
CA GLU A 201 8.13 36.83 40.69
C GLU A 201 7.48 38.12 41.20
N ALA A 202 7.42 39.18 40.38
CA ALA A 202 6.74 40.43 40.71
C ALA A 202 5.22 40.24 40.98
N LEU A 203 4.54 39.39 40.20
CA LEU A 203 3.12 39.06 40.40
C LEU A 203 2.87 38.36 41.74
N ASN A 204 3.78 37.48 42.17
CA ASN A 204 3.68 36.79 43.46
C ASN A 204 3.95 37.75 44.63
N THR A 205 4.90 38.67 44.49
CA THR A 205 5.11 39.76 45.47
C THR A 205 3.84 40.61 45.62
N ALA A 206 3.28 41.10 44.50
CA ALA A 206 2.06 41.91 44.51
C ALA A 206 0.85 41.18 45.12
N LYS A 207 0.73 39.85 44.93
CA LYS A 207 -0.28 39.04 45.62
C LYS A 207 -0.07 38.96 47.14
N SER A 208 1.18 38.85 47.60
CA SER A 208 1.47 38.85 49.04
C SER A 208 1.17 40.21 49.69
N GLU A 209 1.43 41.31 48.99
CA GLU A 209 1.06 42.67 49.41
C GLU A 209 -0.47 42.86 49.42
N GLN A 210 -1.19 42.38 48.40
CA GLN A 210 -2.65 42.42 48.35
C GLN A 210 -3.30 41.67 49.53
N GLU A 211 -2.80 40.47 49.86
CA GLU A 211 -3.34 39.69 50.97
C GLU A 211 -2.96 40.33 52.34
N ALA A 212 -1.80 40.99 52.45
CA ALA A 212 -1.44 41.76 53.64
C ALA A 212 -2.38 42.97 53.86
N VAL A 213 -2.63 43.78 52.81
CA VAL A 213 -3.56 44.93 52.86
C VAL A 213 -4.99 44.47 53.19
N LYS A 214 -5.42 43.33 52.64
CA LYS A 214 -6.74 42.74 52.91
C LYS A 214 -6.90 42.28 54.37
N ASN A 215 -5.85 41.75 54.98
CA ASN A 215 -5.82 41.42 56.41
C ASN A 215 -5.80 42.67 57.30
N GLU A 216 -5.05 43.73 56.91
CA GLU A 216 -5.05 45.01 57.64
C GLU A 216 -6.43 45.71 57.57
N LEU A 217 -7.12 45.61 56.43
CA LEU A 217 -8.48 46.11 56.24
C LEU A 217 -9.49 45.36 57.14
N ALA A 218 -9.35 44.03 57.28
CA ALA A 218 -10.16 43.24 58.20
C ALA A 218 -9.97 43.67 59.66
N GLN A 219 -8.73 43.86 60.11
CA GLN A 219 -8.44 44.36 61.46
C GLN A 219 -9.02 45.76 61.72
N LYS A 220 -9.03 46.65 60.72
CA LYS A 220 -9.62 47.99 60.84
C LYS A 220 -11.15 47.96 60.88
N LEU A 221 -11.80 47.05 60.16
CA LEU A 221 -13.24 46.82 60.26
C LEU A 221 -13.65 46.28 61.65
N GLU A 222 -12.89 45.33 62.20
CA GLU A 222 -13.14 44.81 63.55
C GLU A 222 -12.90 45.87 64.64
N SER A 223 -11.87 46.72 64.46
CA SER A 223 -11.61 47.89 65.33
C SER A 223 -12.73 48.93 65.27
N LEU A 224 -13.33 49.16 64.09
CA LEU A 224 -14.48 50.06 63.91
C LEU A 224 -15.74 49.52 64.60
N ALA A 225 -15.99 48.21 64.53
CA ALA A 225 -17.09 47.57 65.24
C ALA A 225 -16.97 47.74 66.76
N GLN A 226 -15.75 47.54 67.31
CA GLN A 226 -15.47 47.77 68.73
C GLN A 226 -15.67 49.24 69.13
N LEU A 227 -15.20 50.21 68.34
CA LEU A 227 -15.42 51.64 68.61
C LEU A 227 -16.92 51.99 68.62
N THR A 228 -17.69 51.45 67.68
CA THR A 228 -19.14 51.71 67.57
C THR A 228 -19.88 51.20 68.81
N GLN A 229 -19.54 49.98 69.26
CA GLN A 229 -20.12 49.37 70.46
C GLN A 229 -19.73 50.10 71.75
N GLN A 230 -18.55 50.72 71.78
CA GLN A 230 -18.11 51.56 72.91
C GLN A 230 -18.83 52.92 72.93
N LEU A 231 -19.10 53.51 71.76
CA LEU A 231 -19.83 54.78 71.62
C LEU A 231 -21.29 54.64 72.06
N GLU A 232 -21.97 53.54 71.72
CA GLU A 232 -23.31 53.21 72.25
C GLU A 232 -23.34 53.08 73.79
N LYS A 233 -22.24 52.60 74.39
CA LYS A 233 -22.15 52.43 75.84
C LYS A 233 -22.05 53.77 76.56
N GLU A 234 -21.19 54.67 76.08
CA GLU A 234 -21.07 56.02 76.65
C GLU A 234 -22.35 56.85 76.45
N GLN A 235 -23.05 56.67 75.32
CA GLN A 235 -24.36 57.29 75.06
C GLN A 235 -25.38 56.89 76.15
N LYS A 236 -25.48 55.60 76.47
CA LYS A 236 -26.40 55.04 77.49
C LYS A 236 -26.01 55.42 78.93
N GLU A 237 -24.71 55.51 79.24
CA GLU A 237 -24.23 55.96 80.55
C GLU A 237 -24.52 57.45 80.80
N LYS A 238 -24.55 58.27 79.74
CA LYS A 238 -24.87 59.71 79.81
C LYS A 238 -26.36 59.98 80.08
N GLU A 239 -27.26 59.14 79.59
CA GLU A 239 -28.71 59.24 79.88
C GLU A 239 -29.07 58.81 81.31
N ALA A 240 -28.29 57.92 81.93
CA ALA A 240 -28.50 57.46 83.30
C ALA A 240 -28.16 58.52 84.37
N ALA A 241 -27.24 59.45 84.08
CA ALA A 241 -26.63 60.34 85.06
C ALA A 241 -27.45 61.62 85.41
N VAL A 242 -28.65 61.81 84.86
CA VAL A 242 -29.44 63.05 84.98
C VAL A 242 -30.67 62.91 85.90
N LYS A 243 -30.72 61.84 86.73
CA LYS A 243 -31.93 61.46 87.47
C LYS A 243 -31.80 61.33 88.99
N GLU A 244 -30.89 62.07 89.62
CA GLU A 244 -30.92 62.26 91.08
C GLU A 244 -30.58 63.72 91.50
N VAL A 245 -31.08 64.12 92.66
CA VAL A 245 -30.88 65.43 93.33
C VAL A 245 -31.27 66.67 92.52
N THR A 246 -32.57 66.90 92.37
CA THR A 246 -33.10 68.27 92.38
C THR A 246 -33.46 68.66 93.81
N ASN A 247 -33.06 69.84 94.28
CA ASN A 247 -33.82 70.51 95.33
C ASN A 247 -33.70 72.05 95.33
N THR A 248 -34.86 72.69 95.39
CA THR A 248 -35.12 74.10 95.76
C THR A 248 -34.30 75.26 95.13
N LYS A 249 -34.85 75.80 94.03
CA LYS A 249 -35.65 77.05 94.06
C LYS A 249 -34.94 78.37 94.44
N SER A 250 -34.50 79.12 93.44
CA SER A 250 -34.91 80.52 93.26
C SER A 250 -35.28 80.74 91.77
N THR A 251 -36.01 81.82 91.43
CA THR A 251 -36.77 81.92 90.17
C THR A 251 -36.66 83.29 89.49
N ALA A 252 -37.08 83.35 88.22
CA ALA A 252 -37.43 84.54 87.41
C ALA A 252 -36.37 85.12 86.45
N ALA A 253 -35.57 84.26 85.80
CA ALA A 253 -34.81 84.64 84.58
C ALA A 253 -34.84 83.58 83.45
N GLU A 254 -34.97 82.28 83.76
CA GLU A 254 -34.74 81.20 82.77
C GLU A 254 -35.88 80.90 81.78
N LEU A 255 -37.10 81.38 82.04
CA LEU A 255 -38.29 80.92 81.29
C LEU A 255 -38.26 81.30 79.80
N ASP A 256 -37.66 82.44 79.47
CA ASP A 256 -37.58 82.95 78.09
C ASP A 256 -36.59 82.15 77.22
N ALA A 257 -35.57 81.52 77.84
CA ALA A 257 -34.61 80.68 77.15
C ALA A 257 -35.16 79.28 76.85
N LYS A 258 -35.83 78.65 77.81
CA LYS A 258 -36.37 77.28 77.67
C LYS A 258 -37.44 77.17 76.58
N ASN A 259 -38.27 78.20 76.41
CA ASN A 259 -39.28 78.22 75.34
C ASN A 259 -38.66 78.19 73.94
N LYS A 260 -37.39 78.63 73.80
CA LYS A 260 -36.65 78.64 72.54
C LYS A 260 -35.96 77.30 72.22
N SER A 261 -35.50 76.53 73.22
CA SER A 261 -34.93 75.19 72.98
C SER A 261 -36.02 74.16 72.69
N ALA A 262 -37.17 74.24 73.38
CA ALA A 262 -38.31 73.38 73.12
C ALA A 262 -38.82 73.51 71.67
N LEU A 263 -38.75 74.70 71.07
CA LEU A 263 -39.09 74.91 69.66
C LEU A 263 -38.06 74.30 68.69
N SER A 264 -36.78 74.22 69.04
CA SER A 264 -35.78 73.50 68.23
C SER A 264 -35.87 71.97 68.38
N GLU A 265 -36.19 71.46 69.57
CA GLU A 265 -36.43 70.04 69.81
C GLU A 265 -37.70 69.56 69.07
N LEU A 266 -38.76 70.38 69.07
CA LEU A 266 -39.98 70.09 68.31
C LEU A 266 -39.77 70.19 66.78
N ALA A 267 -38.77 70.95 66.32
CA ALA A 267 -38.35 70.98 64.93
C ALA A 267 -37.57 69.69 64.55
N SER A 268 -36.56 69.28 65.32
CA SER A 268 -35.77 68.08 65.02
C SER A 268 -36.60 66.80 65.13
N THR A 269 -37.53 66.68 66.09
CA THR A 269 -38.45 65.53 66.14
C THR A 269 -39.42 65.49 64.96
N LYS A 270 -39.77 66.64 64.39
CA LYS A 270 -40.60 66.71 63.18
C LYS A 270 -39.80 66.34 61.93
N GLU A 271 -38.52 66.69 61.89
CA GLU A 271 -37.59 66.28 60.83
C GLU A 271 -37.33 64.77 60.87
N GLN A 272 -37.06 64.19 62.04
CA GLN A 272 -36.98 62.74 62.25
C GLN A 272 -38.28 62.00 61.89
N ALA A 273 -39.45 62.56 62.21
CA ALA A 273 -40.73 61.99 61.78
C ALA A 273 -40.90 62.01 60.25
N SER A 274 -40.25 62.94 59.54
CA SER A 274 -40.26 62.99 58.07
C SER A 274 -39.27 62.02 57.42
N THR A 275 -38.10 61.79 57.99
CA THR A 275 -37.16 60.75 57.50
C THR A 275 -37.70 59.35 57.76
N LEU A 276 -38.26 59.08 58.94
CA LEU A 276 -38.93 57.81 59.25
C LEU A 276 -40.15 57.56 58.32
N ALA A 277 -40.84 58.60 57.87
CA ALA A 277 -41.91 58.47 56.88
C ALA A 277 -41.37 58.14 55.48
N ALA A 278 -40.21 58.67 55.10
CA ALA A 278 -39.53 58.34 53.85
C ALA A 278 -39.02 56.88 53.86
N GLU A 279 -38.31 56.47 54.92
CA GLU A 279 -37.83 55.09 55.11
C GLU A 279 -38.98 54.06 55.06
N ASN A 280 -40.12 54.36 55.69
CA ASN A 280 -41.31 53.50 55.59
C ASN A 280 -41.90 53.43 54.16
N SER A 281 -41.69 54.45 53.33
CA SER A 281 -42.11 54.43 51.93
C SER A 281 -41.16 53.61 51.05
N GLU A 282 -39.84 53.70 51.28
CA GLU A 282 -38.83 52.88 50.60
C GLU A 282 -38.99 51.41 50.96
N LEU A 283 -39.08 51.07 52.26
CA LEU A 283 -39.35 49.71 52.73
C LEU A 283 -40.66 49.13 52.17
N LYS A 284 -41.69 49.96 51.94
CA LYS A 284 -42.92 49.51 51.27
C LYS A 284 -42.69 49.20 49.80
N SER A 285 -41.92 50.03 49.08
CA SER A 285 -41.55 49.75 47.68
C SER A 285 -40.65 48.52 47.52
N GLU A 286 -39.76 48.27 48.48
CA GLU A 286 -38.90 47.08 48.52
C GLU A 286 -39.71 45.80 48.78
N ASN A 287 -40.70 45.85 49.69
CA ASN A 287 -41.65 44.74 49.88
C ASN A 287 -42.50 44.47 48.62
N GLU A 288 -42.93 45.51 47.91
CA GLU A 288 -43.66 45.36 46.63
C GLU A 288 -42.76 44.75 45.53
N LEU A 289 -41.48 45.11 45.49
CA LEU A 289 -40.49 44.50 44.59
C LEU A 289 -40.20 43.03 44.92
N LEU A 290 -40.03 42.69 46.20
CA LEU A 290 -39.83 41.31 46.67
C LEU A 290 -41.05 40.42 46.37
N LEU A 291 -42.26 40.98 46.45
CA LEU A 291 -43.49 40.27 46.07
C LEU A 291 -43.51 39.93 44.56
N LEU A 292 -43.14 40.89 43.72
CA LEU A 292 -43.04 40.68 42.26
C LEU A 292 -41.97 39.63 41.91
N GLN A 293 -40.79 39.69 42.53
CA GLN A 293 -39.73 38.69 42.34
C GLN A 293 -40.18 37.29 42.80
N THR A 294 -40.91 37.21 43.91
CA THR A 294 -41.48 35.94 44.40
C THR A 294 -42.47 35.36 43.40
N GLN A 295 -43.32 36.20 42.80
CA GLN A 295 -44.31 35.75 41.82
C GLN A 295 -43.64 35.30 40.50
N GLN A 296 -42.63 36.01 40.01
CA GLN A 296 -41.85 35.58 38.83
C GLN A 296 -41.20 34.20 39.06
N LEU A 297 -40.60 33.98 40.23
CA LEU A 297 -40.00 32.69 40.59
C LEU A 297 -41.02 31.55 40.69
N GLN A 298 -42.29 31.84 41.00
CA GLN A 298 -43.36 30.85 40.94
C GLN A 298 -43.73 30.48 39.50
N GLU A 299 -43.85 31.47 38.60
CA GLU A 299 -44.15 31.25 37.18
C GLU A 299 -43.02 30.47 36.47
N GLU A 300 -41.75 30.78 36.78
CA GLU A 300 -40.59 30.03 36.27
C GLU A 300 -40.57 28.57 36.78
N LEU A 301 -40.87 28.35 38.07
CA LEU A 301 -40.94 27.01 38.67
C LEU A 301 -42.07 26.16 38.08
N GLU A 302 -43.24 26.75 37.85
CA GLU A 302 -44.41 26.07 37.28
C GLU A 302 -44.18 25.74 35.79
N SER A 303 -43.52 26.62 35.04
CA SER A 303 -43.05 26.35 33.67
C SER A 303 -42.06 25.17 33.63
N ALA A 304 -41.05 25.16 34.50
CA ALA A 304 -40.08 24.08 34.61
C ALA A 304 -40.73 22.74 35.02
N PHE A 305 -41.75 22.76 35.88
CA PHE A 305 -42.52 21.58 36.24
C PHE A 305 -43.30 21.01 35.05
N VAL A 306 -43.90 21.86 34.22
CA VAL A 306 -44.56 21.45 32.97
C VAL A 306 -43.56 20.83 31.99
N GLU A 307 -42.36 21.38 31.84
CA GLU A 307 -41.31 20.80 30.99
C GLU A 307 -40.77 19.45 31.52
N ALA A 308 -40.58 19.33 32.84
CA ALA A 308 -40.25 18.06 33.50
C ALA A 308 -41.33 16.98 33.28
N SER A 309 -42.61 17.37 33.24
CA SER A 309 -43.71 16.45 32.94
C SER A 309 -43.69 15.95 31.49
N LYS A 310 -43.37 16.83 30.52
CA LYS A 310 -43.26 16.50 29.09
C LYS A 310 -42.08 15.57 28.81
N THR A 311 -40.91 15.88 29.36
CA THR A 311 -39.71 15.03 29.23
C THR A 311 -39.92 13.64 29.85
N LYS A 312 -40.58 13.56 31.01
CA LYS A 312 -40.97 12.26 31.61
C LYS A 312 -41.88 11.43 30.70
N ALA A 313 -42.83 12.05 29.99
CA ALA A 313 -43.67 11.37 29.01
C ALA A 313 -42.88 10.88 27.78
N ALA A 314 -41.95 11.70 27.28
CA ALA A 314 -41.08 11.31 26.15
C ALA A 314 -40.15 10.14 26.49
N VAL A 315 -39.61 10.08 27.71
CA VAL A 315 -38.80 8.94 28.18
C VAL A 315 -39.61 7.64 28.20
N ALA A 316 -40.88 7.67 28.63
CA ALA A 316 -41.75 6.49 28.64
C ALA A 316 -42.07 5.96 27.22
N ASP A 317 -42.26 6.87 26.24
CA ASP A 317 -42.45 6.51 24.83
C ASP A 317 -41.18 5.89 24.22
N LEU A 318 -40.00 6.45 24.53
CA LEU A 318 -38.71 5.87 24.13
C LEU A 318 -38.47 4.49 24.75
N GLU A 319 -38.82 4.28 26.03
CA GLU A 319 -38.66 2.98 26.70
C GLU A 319 -39.57 1.90 26.08
N ASN A 320 -40.77 2.27 25.62
CA ASN A 320 -41.66 1.37 24.88
C ASN A 320 -41.10 1.03 23.49
N LYS A 321 -40.60 2.03 22.75
CA LYS A 321 -39.96 1.82 21.44
C LYS A 321 -38.70 0.96 21.53
N TYR A 322 -37.92 1.09 22.61
CA TYR A 322 -36.79 0.22 22.90
C TYR A 322 -37.23 -1.24 23.10
N LYS A 323 -38.29 -1.50 23.88
CA LYS A 323 -38.85 -2.86 24.08
C LYS A 323 -39.38 -3.46 22.78
N GLU A 324 -40.07 -2.68 21.95
CA GLU A 324 -40.55 -3.15 20.64
C GLU A 324 -39.40 -3.50 19.69
N THR A 325 -38.32 -2.70 19.71
CA THR A 325 -37.12 -2.94 18.90
C THR A 325 -36.34 -4.16 19.37
N ALA A 326 -36.21 -4.34 20.69
CA ALA A 326 -35.58 -5.53 21.29
C ALA A 326 -36.32 -6.83 20.92
N ASN A 327 -37.65 -6.82 20.90
CA ASN A 327 -38.45 -7.97 20.47
C ASN A 327 -38.20 -8.31 18.98
N LYS A 328 -38.19 -7.29 18.09
CA LYS A 328 -37.90 -7.51 16.66
C LYS A 328 -36.48 -8.04 16.42
N LEU A 329 -35.51 -7.66 17.27
CA LEU A 329 -34.15 -8.20 17.22
C LEU A 329 -34.12 -9.69 17.61
N THR A 330 -34.86 -10.13 18.64
CA THR A 330 -34.92 -11.55 19.01
C THR A 330 -35.65 -12.40 17.96
N GLU A 331 -36.70 -11.88 17.32
CA GLU A 331 -37.35 -12.51 16.16
C GLU A 331 -36.37 -12.69 14.98
N ALA A 332 -35.58 -11.66 14.68
CA ALA A 332 -34.57 -11.71 13.61
C ALA A 332 -33.44 -12.73 13.88
N ASP A 333 -32.97 -12.84 15.14
CA ASP A 333 -31.96 -13.85 15.49
C ASP A 333 -32.52 -15.30 15.46
N VAL A 334 -33.79 -15.51 15.76
CA VAL A 334 -34.46 -16.81 15.58
C VAL A 334 -34.54 -17.19 14.10
N GLU A 335 -34.95 -16.27 13.22
CA GLU A 335 -35.02 -16.52 11.78
C GLU A 335 -33.62 -16.74 11.16
N LYS A 336 -32.62 -16.00 11.62
CA LYS A 336 -31.21 -16.20 11.27
C LYS A 336 -30.68 -17.58 11.67
N GLN A 337 -31.10 -18.12 12.83
CA GLN A 337 -30.79 -19.51 13.21
C GLN A 337 -31.53 -20.52 12.31
N ARG A 338 -32.78 -20.25 11.94
CA ARG A 338 -33.58 -21.09 11.02
C ARG A 338 -32.91 -21.20 9.65
N ILE A 339 -32.57 -20.07 9.04
CA ILE A 339 -31.88 -19.97 7.74
C ILE A 339 -30.47 -20.60 7.80
N SER A 340 -29.76 -20.46 8.93
CA SER A 340 -28.47 -21.12 9.12
C SER A 340 -28.59 -22.66 9.10
N LYS A 341 -29.65 -23.22 9.71
CA LYS A 341 -29.92 -24.66 9.68
C LYS A 341 -30.26 -25.14 8.26
N GLU A 342 -31.15 -24.44 7.56
CA GLU A 342 -31.53 -24.76 6.17
C GLU A 342 -30.31 -24.73 5.22
N ASN A 343 -29.42 -23.75 5.35
CA ASN A 343 -28.19 -23.68 4.55
C ASN A 343 -27.23 -24.85 4.81
N ASN A 344 -27.15 -25.35 6.05
CA ASN A 344 -26.31 -26.52 6.36
C ASN A 344 -26.90 -27.82 5.80
N GLU A 345 -28.23 -27.94 5.77
CA GLU A 345 -28.93 -29.09 5.18
C GLU A 345 -28.81 -29.09 3.64
N LEU A 346 -29.05 -27.96 2.98
CA LEU A 346 -28.82 -27.81 1.54
C LEU A 346 -27.35 -28.03 1.14
N LYS A 347 -26.40 -27.66 2.00
CA LYS A 347 -24.97 -27.91 1.77
C LYS A 347 -24.66 -29.42 1.79
N SER A 348 -25.19 -30.18 2.75
CA SER A 348 -24.93 -31.62 2.82
C SER A 348 -25.60 -32.40 1.68
N GLU A 349 -26.78 -31.97 1.22
CA GLU A 349 -27.42 -32.48 0.00
C GLU A 349 -26.56 -32.18 -1.25
N SER A 350 -26.04 -30.96 -1.38
CA SER A 350 -25.14 -30.58 -2.48
C SER A 350 -23.82 -31.35 -2.47
N GLU A 351 -23.29 -31.73 -1.31
CA GLU A 351 -22.10 -32.56 -1.18
C GLU A 351 -22.39 -34.03 -1.57
N LEU A 352 -23.57 -34.56 -1.22
CA LEU A 352 -24.02 -35.90 -1.63
C LEU A 352 -24.22 -36.02 -3.15
N LEU A 353 -24.85 -35.02 -3.79
CA LEU A 353 -25.04 -34.97 -5.24
C LEU A 353 -23.72 -34.86 -6.01
N LEU A 354 -22.72 -34.18 -5.44
CA LEU A 354 -21.37 -34.11 -6.03
C LEU A 354 -20.68 -35.48 -6.03
N LEU A 355 -20.78 -36.24 -4.93
CA LEU A 355 -20.23 -37.59 -4.84
C LEU A 355 -20.88 -38.55 -5.84
N GLN A 356 -22.22 -38.51 -5.97
CA GLN A 356 -22.94 -39.30 -6.99
C GLN A 356 -22.51 -38.93 -8.42
N THR A 357 -22.33 -37.63 -8.70
CA THR A 357 -21.86 -37.16 -10.01
C THR A 357 -20.45 -37.68 -10.31
N GLN A 358 -19.55 -37.66 -9.32
CA GLN A 358 -18.19 -38.14 -9.52
C GLN A 358 -18.14 -39.66 -9.75
N GLN A 359 -18.90 -40.47 -8.99
CA GLN A 359 -18.99 -41.91 -9.21
C GLN A 359 -19.45 -42.24 -10.65
N LEU A 360 -20.48 -41.55 -11.15
CA LEU A 360 -20.96 -41.74 -12.52
C LEU A 360 -19.93 -41.32 -13.59
N GLN A 361 -19.03 -40.38 -13.29
CA GLN A 361 -17.90 -40.07 -14.18
C GLN A 361 -16.85 -41.19 -14.16
N GLU A 362 -16.49 -41.72 -12.99
CA GLU A 362 -15.52 -42.81 -12.85
C GLU A 362 -16.01 -44.10 -13.55
N GLU A 363 -17.31 -44.41 -13.45
CA GLU A 363 -17.94 -45.51 -14.20
C GLU A 363 -17.90 -45.29 -15.73
N LEU A 364 -18.19 -44.07 -16.20
CA LEU A 364 -18.13 -43.73 -17.64
C LEU A 364 -16.70 -43.75 -18.20
N GLU A 365 -15.70 -43.31 -17.44
CA GLU A 365 -14.29 -43.34 -17.86
C GLU A 365 -13.78 -44.79 -17.93
N SER A 366 -14.19 -45.66 -17.01
CA SER A 366 -13.91 -47.10 -17.05
C SER A 366 -14.46 -47.76 -18.33
N VAL A 367 -15.74 -47.55 -18.64
CA VAL A 367 -16.37 -48.08 -19.87
C VAL A 367 -15.70 -47.53 -21.13
N PHE A 368 -15.28 -46.25 -21.12
CA PHE A 368 -14.56 -45.67 -22.26
C PHE A 368 -13.16 -46.29 -22.45
N ALA A 369 -12.46 -46.65 -21.38
CA ALA A 369 -11.20 -47.37 -21.46
C ALA A 369 -11.38 -48.78 -22.06
N GLU A 370 -12.40 -49.53 -21.61
CA GLU A 370 -12.73 -50.86 -22.17
C GLU A 370 -13.05 -50.80 -23.67
N VAL A 371 -13.86 -49.82 -24.10
CA VAL A 371 -14.22 -49.62 -25.52
C VAL A 371 -12.98 -49.31 -26.38
N ASN A 372 -12.02 -48.53 -25.86
CA ASN A 372 -10.77 -48.27 -26.58
C ASN A 372 -9.88 -49.52 -26.68
N ASN A 373 -9.78 -50.31 -25.60
CA ASN A 373 -9.03 -51.58 -25.62
C ASN A 373 -9.64 -52.58 -26.63
N ALA A 374 -10.97 -52.71 -26.65
CA ALA A 374 -11.68 -53.53 -27.64
C ALA A 374 -11.43 -53.04 -29.08
N LYS A 375 -11.41 -51.73 -29.31
CA LYS A 375 -11.12 -51.13 -30.62
C LYS A 375 -9.68 -51.42 -31.10
N VAL A 376 -8.70 -51.45 -30.20
CA VAL A 376 -7.31 -51.86 -30.53
C VAL A 376 -7.26 -53.35 -30.91
N ALA A 377 -7.95 -54.22 -30.15
CA ALA A 377 -8.00 -55.65 -30.45
C ALA A 377 -8.67 -55.96 -31.81
N VAL A 378 -9.70 -55.19 -32.18
CA VAL A 378 -10.34 -55.28 -33.52
C VAL A 378 -9.38 -54.83 -34.64
N ALA A 379 -8.59 -53.77 -34.44
CA ALA A 379 -7.63 -53.30 -35.44
C ALA A 379 -6.48 -54.31 -35.67
N ASP A 380 -5.93 -54.89 -34.61
CA ASP A 380 -4.93 -55.97 -34.68
C ASP A 380 -5.50 -57.24 -35.32
N SER A 381 -6.77 -57.59 -35.04
CA SER A 381 -7.47 -58.68 -35.73
C SER A 381 -7.64 -58.43 -37.23
N ASN A 382 -7.95 -57.20 -37.63
CA ASN A 382 -8.14 -56.84 -39.04
C ASN A 382 -6.82 -56.87 -39.84
N THR A 383 -5.72 -56.35 -39.29
CA THR A 383 -4.40 -56.42 -39.94
C THR A 383 -3.88 -57.87 -40.05
N LYS A 384 -4.18 -58.73 -39.06
CA LYS A 384 -3.93 -60.18 -39.15
C LYS A 384 -4.75 -60.83 -40.28
N TYR A 385 -6.02 -60.46 -40.44
CA TYR A 385 -6.88 -60.95 -41.52
C TYR A 385 -6.36 -60.51 -42.90
N GLU A 386 -6.01 -59.23 -43.08
CA GLU A 386 -5.44 -58.69 -44.33
C GLU A 386 -4.11 -59.38 -44.71
N LYS A 387 -3.24 -59.63 -43.72
CA LYS A 387 -2.00 -60.38 -43.92
C LYS A 387 -2.27 -61.83 -44.34
N ALA A 388 -3.17 -62.52 -43.66
CA ALA A 388 -3.54 -63.90 -44.01
C ALA A 388 -4.16 -64.01 -45.41
N ASN A 389 -5.01 -63.05 -45.79
CA ASN A 389 -5.61 -63.00 -47.13
C ASN A 389 -4.56 -62.72 -48.22
N SER A 390 -3.56 -61.88 -47.95
CA SER A 390 -2.43 -61.63 -48.85
C SER A 390 -1.58 -62.90 -49.05
N GLN A 391 -1.25 -63.60 -47.97
CA GLN A 391 -0.52 -64.88 -48.04
C GLN A 391 -1.32 -65.97 -48.76
N LEU A 392 -2.65 -65.98 -48.62
CA LEU A 392 -3.52 -66.91 -49.36
C LEU A 392 -3.51 -66.64 -50.87
N ALA A 393 -3.46 -65.37 -51.29
CA ALA A 393 -3.35 -64.99 -52.70
C ALA A 393 -1.98 -65.40 -53.29
N GLU A 394 -0.90 -65.20 -52.54
CA GLU A 394 0.46 -65.61 -52.91
C GLU A 394 0.59 -67.15 -53.04
N VAL A 395 0.08 -67.90 -52.06
CA VAL A 395 0.02 -69.39 -52.14
C VAL A 395 -0.83 -69.86 -53.32
N LYS A 396 -1.89 -69.14 -53.69
CA LYS A 396 -2.71 -69.46 -54.87
C LYS A 396 -1.94 -69.25 -56.18
N SER A 397 -1.24 -68.13 -56.33
CA SER A 397 -0.45 -67.87 -57.54
C SER A 397 0.72 -68.84 -57.69
N GLU A 398 1.38 -69.20 -56.58
CA GLU A 398 2.45 -70.21 -56.58
C GLU A 398 1.93 -71.61 -56.92
N LYS A 399 0.73 -71.99 -56.44
CA LYS A 399 0.06 -73.24 -56.84
C LYS A 399 -0.24 -73.26 -58.35
N GLU A 400 -0.69 -72.14 -58.92
CA GLU A 400 -0.91 -72.02 -60.37
C GLU A 400 0.41 -72.05 -61.17
N ARG A 401 1.51 -71.54 -60.62
CA ARG A 401 2.87 -71.62 -61.21
C ARG A 401 3.37 -73.07 -61.24
N ILE A 402 3.31 -73.77 -60.10
CA ILE A 402 3.71 -75.18 -59.98
C ILE A 402 2.87 -76.08 -60.90
N ALA A 403 1.55 -75.82 -61.00
CA ALA A 403 0.68 -76.57 -61.90
C ALA A 403 1.11 -76.47 -63.37
N LYS A 404 1.49 -75.27 -63.85
CA LYS A 404 2.04 -75.07 -65.20
C LYS A 404 3.36 -75.82 -65.37
N GLN A 405 4.30 -75.62 -64.44
CA GLN A 405 5.63 -76.23 -64.48
C GLN A 405 5.56 -77.77 -64.55
N ASN A 406 4.65 -78.40 -63.79
CA ASN A 406 4.40 -79.84 -63.88
C ASN A 406 3.85 -80.27 -65.25
N THR A 407 3.01 -79.47 -65.92
CA THR A 407 2.50 -79.78 -67.27
C THR A 407 3.52 -79.57 -68.38
N GLU A 408 4.56 -78.76 -68.15
CA GLU A 408 5.69 -78.59 -69.06
C GLU A 408 6.67 -79.75 -68.87
N GLN A 409 7.03 -80.08 -67.63
CA GLN A 409 7.90 -81.21 -67.29
C GLN A 409 7.30 -82.57 -67.70
N ALA A 410 5.97 -82.71 -67.72
CA ALA A 410 5.31 -83.90 -68.28
C ALA A 410 5.56 -84.07 -69.78
N LYS A 411 5.53 -82.98 -70.56
CA LYS A 411 5.82 -83.00 -72.01
C LYS A 411 7.31 -83.21 -72.29
N GLU A 412 8.17 -82.64 -71.45
CA GLU A 412 9.62 -82.85 -71.52
C GLU A 412 9.97 -84.32 -71.27
N ASN A 413 9.36 -84.95 -70.27
CA ASN A 413 9.49 -86.40 -70.04
C ASN A 413 8.97 -87.23 -71.23
N GLU A 414 7.83 -86.86 -71.84
CA GLU A 414 7.28 -87.54 -73.02
C GLU A 414 8.21 -87.42 -74.25
N LEU A 415 8.83 -86.25 -74.45
CA LEU A 415 9.85 -86.03 -75.48
C LEU A 415 11.14 -86.81 -75.22
N LEU A 416 11.61 -86.87 -73.96
CA LEU A 416 12.78 -87.68 -73.58
C LEU A 416 12.53 -89.18 -73.78
N LEU A 417 11.31 -89.65 -73.54
CA LEU A 417 10.92 -91.05 -73.75
C LEU A 417 10.96 -91.40 -75.26
N LEU A 418 10.49 -90.50 -76.13
CA LEU A 418 10.63 -90.62 -77.58
C LEU A 418 12.10 -90.62 -78.02
N GLN A 419 12.94 -89.75 -77.46
CA GLN A 419 14.39 -89.75 -77.76
C GLN A 419 15.09 -91.02 -77.31
N ILE A 420 14.76 -91.56 -76.12
CA ILE A 420 15.30 -92.84 -75.63
C ILE A 420 14.90 -93.98 -76.58
N GLN A 421 13.65 -93.99 -77.07
CA GLN A 421 13.20 -95.02 -78.00
C GLN A 421 13.90 -94.91 -79.37
N GLN A 422 14.10 -93.70 -79.93
CA GLN A 422 14.92 -93.52 -81.13
C GLN A 422 16.37 -93.98 -80.92
N LEU A 423 16.98 -93.67 -79.77
CA LEU A 423 18.33 -94.11 -79.44
C LEU A 423 18.43 -95.64 -79.27
N GLN A 424 17.37 -96.31 -78.83
CA GLN A 424 17.32 -97.78 -78.84
C GLN A 424 17.24 -98.35 -80.26
N GLU A 425 16.41 -97.77 -81.15
CA GLU A 425 16.34 -98.18 -82.56
C GLU A 425 17.68 -97.95 -83.29
N GLU A 426 18.38 -96.83 -83.01
CA GLU A 426 19.73 -96.59 -83.51
C GLU A 426 20.77 -97.55 -82.90
N LEU A 427 20.62 -97.95 -81.64
CA LEU A 427 21.51 -98.91 -80.98
C LEU A 427 21.35 -100.33 -81.54
N GLU A 428 20.12 -100.79 -81.80
CA GLU A 428 19.87 -102.08 -82.46
C GLU A 428 20.35 -102.06 -83.93
N ALA A 429 20.16 -100.94 -84.63
CA ALA A 429 20.69 -100.75 -85.98
C ALA A 429 22.22 -100.67 -86.04
N THR A 430 22.88 -100.16 -84.99
CA THR A 430 24.35 -100.13 -84.90
C THR A 430 24.95 -101.43 -84.39
N LEU A 431 24.31 -102.18 -83.49
CA LEU A 431 24.67 -103.57 -83.18
C LEU A 431 24.60 -104.47 -84.42
N SER A 432 23.54 -104.32 -85.21
CA SER A 432 23.40 -105.01 -86.51
C SER A 432 24.52 -104.65 -87.50
N LYS A 433 25.04 -103.43 -87.46
CA LYS A 433 26.22 -103.03 -88.25
C LYS A 433 27.52 -103.56 -87.65
N LEU A 434 27.67 -103.55 -86.33
CA LEU A 434 28.87 -104.00 -85.63
C LEU A 434 29.16 -105.48 -85.90
N SER A 435 28.12 -106.33 -85.88
CA SER A 435 28.25 -107.76 -86.24
C SER A 435 28.74 -107.98 -87.68
N ASN A 436 28.43 -107.07 -88.62
CA ASN A 436 29.00 -107.10 -89.96
C ASN A 436 30.45 -106.57 -89.99
N VAL A 437 30.77 -105.58 -89.16
CA VAL A 437 32.13 -105.00 -89.06
C VAL A 437 33.12 -105.95 -88.38
N GLU A 438 32.71 -106.78 -87.41
CA GLU A 438 33.58 -107.82 -86.84
C GLU A 438 34.06 -108.81 -87.92
N ALA A 439 33.19 -109.18 -88.86
CA ALA A 439 33.53 -110.03 -90.01
C ALA A 439 34.42 -109.34 -91.10
N ASP A 440 34.57 -108.01 -91.03
CA ASP A 440 35.55 -107.24 -91.80
C ASP A 440 36.83 -106.94 -90.98
N PHE A 441 36.75 -106.90 -89.64
CA PHE A 441 37.90 -106.58 -88.77
C PHE A 441 38.97 -107.68 -88.79
N GLU A 442 38.59 -108.96 -88.80
CA GLU A 442 39.53 -110.09 -89.03
C GLU A 442 40.31 -109.95 -90.36
N ARG A 443 39.75 -109.21 -91.33
CA ARG A 443 40.36 -108.93 -92.65
C ARG A 443 41.27 -107.70 -92.65
N VAL A 444 41.12 -106.81 -91.68
CA VAL A 444 41.90 -105.57 -91.54
C VAL A 444 43.09 -105.73 -90.59
N GLU A 445 42.98 -106.55 -89.55
CA GLU A 445 44.10 -106.82 -88.63
C GLU A 445 45.32 -107.41 -89.36
N GLN A 446 45.12 -108.22 -90.42
CA GLN A 446 46.20 -108.72 -91.27
C GLN A 446 46.91 -107.62 -92.09
N ASN A 447 46.24 -106.49 -92.37
CA ASN A 447 46.78 -105.40 -93.19
C ASN A 447 47.43 -104.27 -92.37
N TYR A 448 47.05 -104.08 -91.09
CA TYR A 448 47.55 -102.97 -90.28
C TYR A 448 49.07 -103.05 -89.97
N LYS A 449 49.68 -104.22 -90.13
CA LYS A 449 51.07 -104.52 -89.73
C LYS A 449 52.17 -103.92 -90.64
N GLN A 450 51.90 -102.84 -91.39
CA GLN A 450 52.75 -102.40 -92.50
C GLN A 450 53.17 -100.89 -92.59
N LEU A 451 52.59 -99.91 -91.87
CA LEU A 451 52.81 -98.44 -92.13
C LEU A 451 52.66 -97.47 -90.90
N GLN A 452 53.72 -96.74 -90.43
CA GLN A 452 53.68 -95.73 -89.28
C GLN A 452 55.01 -94.87 -89.02
N GLU A 453 55.10 -93.48 -89.03
CA GLU A 453 56.33 -92.59 -88.64
C GLU A 453 56.33 -90.94 -88.75
N ASN A 454 57.05 -90.07 -87.88
CA ASN A 454 57.54 -88.55 -87.89
C ASN A 454 56.81 -87.27 -87.16
N ALA A 455 57.25 -85.95 -86.86
CA ALA A 455 58.48 -85.06 -86.47
C ALA A 455 58.31 -83.43 -86.22
N GLU A 456 59.22 -82.59 -85.55
CA GLU A 456 59.16 -81.07 -85.05
C GLU A 456 60.49 -80.11 -85.11
N ALA A 457 60.91 -78.85 -84.59
CA ALA A 457 60.65 -77.52 -83.79
C ALA A 457 61.89 -76.42 -83.89
N GLU A 458 62.29 -75.18 -83.31
CA GLU A 458 61.99 -73.78 -82.62
C GLU A 458 63.37 -72.89 -82.35
N GLU A 459 63.77 -71.62 -81.85
CA GLU A 459 63.49 -70.11 -81.45
C GLU A 459 64.89 -69.24 -81.29
N ILE A 460 65.36 -67.98 -80.80
CA ILE A 460 65.13 -66.50 -80.30
C ILE A 460 66.53 -65.63 -80.19
N ALA A 461 67.03 -64.39 -79.70
CA ALA A 461 66.88 -62.94 -79.11
C ALA A 461 68.31 -62.09 -79.12
N SER A 462 68.83 -60.86 -78.65
CA SER A 462 68.67 -59.39 -78.09
C SER A 462 70.10 -58.56 -78.08
N SER A 463 70.62 -57.36 -77.54
CA SER A 463 70.36 -55.95 -76.89
C SER A 463 71.68 -55.01 -76.54
N HIS A 464 71.66 -53.67 -76.08
CA HIS A 464 72.72 -52.67 -75.41
C HIS A 464 73.11 -51.21 -76.04
N SER A 465 73.88 -50.10 -75.63
CA SER A 465 74.90 -49.51 -74.58
C SER A 465 75.20 -47.89 -74.54
N ASP A 466 76.18 -47.22 -73.77
CA ASP A 466 76.41 -45.66 -73.51
C ASP A 466 77.86 -44.98 -73.07
N LEU A 467 78.11 -43.61 -72.85
CA LEU A 467 79.42 -42.83 -72.45
C LEU A 467 79.45 -41.34 -71.78
N ALA A 468 80.25 -41.02 -70.70
CA ALA A 468 80.70 -39.62 -70.25
C ALA A 468 81.86 -39.51 -69.16
N ALA A 469 82.62 -38.38 -68.98
CA ALA A 469 83.59 -38.17 -67.84
C ALA A 469 84.17 -36.76 -67.46
N ARG A 470 84.89 -36.02 -68.33
CA ARG A 470 86.02 -35.12 -67.92
C ARG A 470 85.76 -33.68 -67.40
N LYS A 471 84.52 -33.20 -67.28
CA LYS A 471 84.21 -31.76 -67.02
C LYS A 471 84.20 -31.30 -65.56
N ILE A 472 84.47 -32.18 -64.59
CA ILE A 472 84.02 -31.99 -63.20
C ILE A 472 84.92 -31.02 -62.39
N ASN A 473 86.25 -31.11 -62.53
CA ASN A 473 87.18 -30.62 -61.51
C ASN A 473 87.31 -29.09 -61.40
N GLU A 474 87.12 -28.34 -62.49
CA GLU A 474 87.23 -26.86 -62.47
C GLU A 474 85.98 -26.18 -61.88
N PHE A 475 84.83 -26.86 -61.87
CA PHE A 475 83.59 -26.34 -61.29
C PHE A 475 83.55 -26.38 -59.75
N GLU A 476 84.48 -27.08 -59.09
CA GLU A 476 84.40 -27.31 -57.65
C GLU A 476 85.07 -26.21 -56.81
N GLU A 477 86.03 -25.47 -57.35
CA GLU A 477 86.70 -24.37 -56.63
C GLU A 477 85.87 -23.06 -56.65
N GLU A 478 85.28 -22.64 -57.77
CA GLU A 478 84.34 -21.50 -57.80
C GLU A 478 83.12 -21.73 -56.90
N LYS A 479 82.60 -22.96 -56.89
CA LYS A 479 81.51 -23.42 -56.03
C LYS A 479 81.82 -23.23 -54.55
N ALA A 480 83.07 -23.49 -54.12
CA ALA A 480 83.47 -23.32 -52.73
C ALA A 480 83.46 -21.85 -52.27
N LEU A 481 83.89 -20.92 -53.15
CA LEU A 481 83.89 -19.49 -52.83
C LEU A 481 82.47 -18.91 -52.78
N LEU A 482 81.62 -19.29 -53.74
CA LEU A 482 80.20 -18.90 -53.78
C LEU A 482 79.42 -19.40 -52.55
N LEU A 483 79.67 -20.63 -52.10
CA LEU A 483 79.04 -21.17 -50.88
C LEU A 483 79.33 -20.34 -49.63
N LEU A 484 80.54 -19.77 -49.51
CA LEU A 484 80.89 -18.94 -48.34
C LEU A 484 80.12 -17.61 -48.34
N GLN A 485 80.00 -16.94 -49.49
CA GLN A 485 79.20 -15.72 -49.61
C GLN A 485 77.70 -15.97 -49.43
N ILE A 486 77.19 -17.10 -49.92
CA ILE A 486 75.78 -17.48 -49.75
C ILE A 486 75.46 -17.69 -48.26
N ASN A 487 76.31 -18.43 -47.53
CA ASN A 487 76.11 -18.66 -46.10
C ASN A 487 76.10 -17.36 -45.29
N GLN A 488 77.05 -16.45 -45.56
CA GLN A 488 77.15 -15.19 -44.82
C GLN A 488 75.94 -14.26 -45.08
N LEU A 489 75.42 -14.23 -46.31
CA LEU A 489 74.18 -13.52 -46.63
C LEU A 489 72.93 -14.20 -46.04
N GLN A 490 72.90 -15.54 -45.92
CA GLN A 490 71.82 -16.24 -45.23
C GLN A 490 71.78 -15.90 -43.73
N GLU A 491 72.93 -15.85 -43.07
CA GLU A 491 73.01 -15.58 -41.61
C GLU A 491 72.54 -14.14 -41.27
N GLU A 492 72.88 -13.14 -42.09
CA GLU A 492 72.33 -11.78 -41.97
C GLU A 492 70.83 -11.71 -42.31
N LEU A 493 70.34 -12.50 -43.27
CA LEU A 493 68.93 -12.53 -43.66
C LEU A 493 68.06 -13.23 -42.59
N GLU A 494 68.53 -14.33 -41.99
CA GLU A 494 67.84 -14.98 -40.87
C GLU A 494 67.84 -14.10 -39.62
N GLY A 495 68.96 -13.44 -39.30
CA GLY A 495 69.03 -12.49 -38.19
C GLY A 495 68.05 -11.32 -38.33
N THR A 496 67.96 -10.72 -39.52
CA THR A 496 67.00 -9.63 -39.80
C THR A 496 65.56 -10.12 -39.91
N PHE A 497 65.31 -11.33 -40.42
CA PHE A 497 63.98 -11.94 -40.44
C PHE A 497 63.46 -12.23 -39.02
N LEU A 498 64.26 -12.86 -38.16
CA LEU A 498 63.90 -13.16 -36.77
C LEU A 498 63.59 -11.86 -35.99
N GLN A 499 64.41 -10.83 -36.16
CA GLN A 499 64.20 -9.53 -35.50
C GLN A 499 62.92 -8.81 -36.01
N SER A 500 62.58 -9.00 -37.29
CA SER A 500 61.30 -8.54 -37.86
C SER A 500 60.11 -9.34 -37.32
N GLU A 501 60.23 -10.66 -37.22
CA GLU A 501 59.18 -11.55 -36.68
C GLU A 501 58.89 -11.25 -35.21
N GLU A 502 59.92 -11.04 -34.38
CA GLU A 502 59.78 -10.65 -32.98
C GLU A 502 59.20 -9.23 -32.82
N SER A 503 59.58 -8.30 -33.71
CA SER A 503 58.97 -6.96 -33.78
C SER A 503 57.48 -7.01 -34.15
N ASN A 504 57.06 -7.94 -35.01
CA ASN A 504 55.66 -8.10 -35.36
C ASN A 504 54.87 -8.81 -34.26
N LYS A 505 55.41 -9.89 -33.66
CA LYS A 505 54.82 -10.56 -32.48
C LYS A 505 54.57 -9.58 -31.32
N THR A 506 55.48 -8.64 -31.09
CA THR A 506 55.29 -7.59 -30.05
C THR A 506 54.26 -6.53 -30.45
N LYS A 507 54.13 -6.16 -31.74
CA LYS A 507 53.04 -5.29 -32.22
C LYS A 507 51.68 -5.98 -32.11
N ASP A 508 51.56 -7.23 -32.55
CA ASP A 508 50.31 -7.99 -32.53
C ASP A 508 49.83 -8.21 -31.08
N ALA A 509 50.74 -8.52 -30.16
CA ALA A 509 50.45 -8.61 -28.74
C ALA A 509 49.99 -7.24 -28.15
N LEU A 510 50.56 -6.12 -28.61
CA LEU A 510 50.15 -4.79 -28.18
C LEU A 510 48.77 -4.41 -28.74
N ILE A 511 48.50 -4.73 -30.01
CA ILE A 511 47.21 -4.53 -30.69
C ILE A 511 46.13 -5.32 -29.95
N GLN A 512 46.32 -6.63 -29.72
CA GLN A 512 45.37 -7.45 -28.96
C GLN A 512 45.16 -6.92 -27.52
N ASN A 513 46.20 -6.37 -26.88
CA ASN A 513 46.07 -5.79 -25.55
C ASN A 513 45.23 -4.50 -25.55
N LEU A 514 45.35 -3.68 -26.60
CA LEU A 514 44.58 -2.45 -26.79
C LEU A 514 43.13 -2.77 -27.20
N GLU A 515 42.90 -3.69 -28.14
CA GLU A 515 41.58 -4.18 -28.52
C GLU A 515 40.84 -4.79 -27.33
N ALA A 516 41.51 -5.63 -26.53
CA ALA A 516 40.93 -6.21 -25.31
C ALA A 516 40.64 -5.18 -24.21
N LYS A 517 41.28 -4.00 -24.23
CA LYS A 517 40.94 -2.86 -23.35
C LYS A 517 39.78 -2.05 -23.92
N LEU A 518 39.77 -1.77 -25.22
CA LEU A 518 38.70 -1.05 -25.91
C LEU A 518 37.38 -1.81 -25.76
N ALA A 519 37.37 -3.10 -26.07
CA ALA A 519 36.21 -3.98 -25.91
C ALA A 519 35.72 -4.09 -24.45
N ARG A 520 36.58 -3.92 -23.43
CA ARG A 520 36.16 -3.85 -22.01
C ARG A 520 35.46 -2.53 -21.69
N VAL A 521 35.97 -1.40 -22.20
CA VAL A 521 35.35 -0.07 -22.00
C VAL A 521 34.03 0.04 -22.77
N GLU A 522 33.99 -0.46 -24.01
CA GLU A 522 32.77 -0.54 -24.82
C GLU A 522 31.73 -1.50 -24.24
N LYS A 523 32.14 -2.53 -23.49
CA LYS A 523 31.23 -3.41 -22.74
C LYS A 523 30.67 -2.76 -21.48
N HIS A 524 31.49 -2.09 -20.67
CA HIS A 524 31.01 -1.46 -19.44
C HIS A 524 30.19 -0.18 -19.67
N THR A 525 30.33 0.50 -20.81
CA THR A 525 29.54 1.70 -21.14
C THR A 525 28.01 1.46 -21.25
N PRO A 526 27.50 0.45 -21.98
CA PRO A 526 26.08 0.11 -21.98
C PRO A 526 25.62 -0.52 -20.65
N GLU A 527 26.51 -1.19 -19.91
CA GLU A 527 26.21 -1.73 -18.58
C GLU A 527 25.94 -0.57 -17.58
N LEU A 528 26.78 0.48 -17.56
CA LEU A 528 26.54 1.68 -16.74
C LEU A 528 25.27 2.46 -17.18
N LYS A 529 25.00 2.55 -18.49
CA LYS A 529 23.76 3.16 -18.99
C LYS A 529 22.52 2.35 -18.61
N ARG A 530 22.61 1.02 -18.61
CA ARG A 530 21.56 0.10 -18.12
C ARG A 530 21.32 0.29 -16.63
N GLU A 531 22.37 0.43 -15.82
CA GLU A 531 22.25 0.72 -14.38
C GLU A 531 21.58 2.08 -14.12
N LEU A 532 21.97 3.14 -14.84
CA LEU A 532 21.33 4.45 -14.73
C LEU A 532 19.85 4.41 -15.17
N GLN A 533 19.54 3.74 -16.28
CA GLN A 533 18.16 3.55 -16.75
C GLN A 533 17.33 2.76 -15.74
N ASN A 534 17.88 1.69 -15.17
CA ASN A 534 17.24 0.90 -14.11
C ASN A 534 16.97 1.74 -12.86
N ALA A 535 17.94 2.56 -12.42
CA ALA A 535 17.80 3.42 -11.26
C ALA A 535 16.72 4.51 -11.46
N MET A 536 16.64 5.10 -12.67
CA MET A 536 15.57 6.02 -13.03
C MET A 536 14.19 5.32 -13.01
N SER A 537 14.06 4.15 -13.62
CA SER A 537 12.80 3.39 -13.58
C SER A 537 12.44 2.87 -12.19
N GLU A 538 13.40 2.61 -11.32
CA GLU A 538 13.16 2.27 -9.91
C GLU A 538 12.73 3.51 -9.10
N GLN A 539 13.27 4.69 -9.39
CA GLN A 539 12.79 5.96 -8.82
C GLN A 539 11.36 6.28 -9.26
N GLU A 540 11.04 6.13 -10.55
CA GLU A 540 9.68 6.31 -11.09
C GLU A 540 8.69 5.31 -10.46
N LEU A 541 9.08 4.03 -10.34
CA LEU A 541 8.27 3.00 -9.69
C LEU A 541 8.01 3.31 -8.21
N LEU A 542 9.03 3.77 -7.47
CA LEU A 542 8.87 4.18 -6.06
C LEU A 542 7.95 5.39 -5.91
N GLN A 543 8.04 6.37 -6.81
CA GLN A 543 7.10 7.51 -6.83
C GLN A 543 5.66 7.06 -7.12
N LEU A 544 5.47 6.11 -8.04
CA LEU A 544 4.15 5.55 -8.36
C LEU A 544 3.57 4.76 -7.18
N GLN A 545 4.39 3.97 -6.49
CA GLN A 545 4.00 3.25 -5.27
C GLN A 545 3.62 4.18 -4.12
N ILE A 546 4.36 5.27 -3.92
CA ILE A 546 4.01 6.30 -2.92
C ILE A 546 2.66 6.95 -3.26
N LYS A 547 2.43 7.29 -4.54
CA LYS A 547 1.16 7.87 -5.00
C LYS A 547 -0.02 6.92 -4.82
N GLN A 548 0.13 5.63 -5.17
CA GLN A 548 -0.93 4.64 -4.91
C GLN A 548 -1.20 4.46 -3.41
N LEU A 549 -0.16 4.45 -2.56
CA LEU A 549 -0.34 4.37 -1.11
C LEU A 549 -1.08 5.60 -0.54
N GLN A 550 -0.84 6.79 -1.10
CA GLN A 550 -1.60 8.00 -0.77
C GLN A 550 -3.07 7.88 -1.21
N GLU A 551 -3.33 7.45 -2.45
CA GLU A 551 -4.70 7.24 -2.97
C GLU A 551 -5.47 6.16 -2.18
N GLU A 552 -4.83 5.07 -1.78
CA GLU A 552 -5.44 4.05 -0.91
C GLU A 552 -5.73 4.60 0.51
N LEU A 553 -4.82 5.39 1.09
CA LEU A 553 -5.02 6.03 2.40
C LEU A 553 -6.16 7.05 2.35
N GLU A 554 -6.22 7.89 1.31
CA GLU A 554 -7.32 8.84 1.10
C GLU A 554 -8.66 8.14 0.89
N PHE A 555 -8.68 7.02 0.14
CA PHE A 555 -9.88 6.19 -0.02
C PHE A 555 -10.36 5.61 1.31
N TYR A 556 -9.48 4.95 2.08
CA TYR A 556 -9.86 4.37 3.37
C TYR A 556 -10.28 5.41 4.39
N PHE A 557 -9.61 6.58 4.42
CA PHE A 557 -9.98 7.70 5.27
C PHE A 557 -11.36 8.26 4.88
N THR A 558 -11.62 8.44 3.59
CA THR A 558 -12.88 8.98 3.07
C THR A 558 -14.05 8.05 3.34
N GLU A 559 -13.91 6.73 3.09
CA GLU A 559 -14.94 5.74 3.40
C GLU A 559 -15.19 5.63 4.91
N TYR A 560 -14.13 5.63 5.74
CA TYR A 560 -14.29 5.63 7.19
C TYR A 560 -15.03 6.89 7.68
N GLN A 561 -14.72 8.07 7.15
CA GLN A 561 -15.37 9.33 7.53
C GLN A 561 -16.84 9.38 7.10
N LYS A 562 -17.20 8.87 5.91
CA LYS A 562 -18.60 8.67 5.50
C LYS A 562 -19.34 7.76 6.47
N LEU A 563 -18.83 6.54 6.67
CA LEU A 563 -19.47 5.50 7.49
C LEU A 563 -19.58 5.87 8.98
N LYS A 564 -18.75 6.82 9.44
CA LYS A 564 -18.76 7.40 10.79
C LYS A 564 -19.69 8.62 10.95
N GLY A 565 -20.06 9.28 9.85
CA GLY A 565 -21.09 10.32 9.84
C GLY A 565 -22.52 9.74 9.90
N GLU A 566 -22.68 8.47 9.54
CA GLU A 566 -23.93 7.72 9.66
C GLU A 566 -24.11 7.07 11.06
N SER A 567 -25.33 6.59 11.35
CA SER A 567 -25.74 6.07 12.66
C SER A 567 -24.80 5.00 13.25
N PRO A 568 -24.54 4.97 14.57
CA PRO A 568 -23.59 4.03 15.18
C PRO A 568 -23.89 2.53 14.98
N ASP A 569 -25.13 2.15 14.65
CA ASP A 569 -25.53 0.77 14.32
C ASP A 569 -25.31 0.40 12.82
N ASN A 570 -24.44 1.13 12.11
CA ASN A 570 -24.25 0.90 10.67
C ASN A 570 -23.52 -0.43 10.38
N LYS A 571 -24.27 -1.42 9.87
CA LYS A 571 -23.73 -2.71 9.40
C LYS A 571 -22.59 -2.55 8.38
N ALA A 572 -22.61 -1.51 7.55
CA ALA A 572 -21.53 -1.23 6.60
C ALA A 572 -20.22 -0.81 7.30
N LEU A 573 -20.29 -0.12 8.45
CA LEU A 573 -19.12 0.20 9.26
C LEU A 573 -18.53 -1.06 9.92
N ALA A 574 -19.36 -2.01 10.35
CA ALA A 574 -18.90 -3.31 10.84
C ALA A 574 -18.23 -4.15 9.73
N GLU A 575 -18.83 -4.22 8.53
CA GLU A 575 -18.23 -4.87 7.37
C GLU A 575 -16.93 -4.17 6.91
N PHE A 576 -16.83 -2.85 7.07
CA PHE A 576 -15.58 -2.10 6.84
C PHE A 576 -14.52 -2.41 7.90
N LYS A 577 -14.85 -2.37 9.20
CA LYS A 577 -13.95 -2.76 10.29
C LYS A 577 -13.39 -4.17 10.07
N SER A 578 -14.25 -5.14 9.70
CA SER A 578 -13.83 -6.53 9.42
C SER A 578 -12.91 -6.63 8.20
N LYS A 579 -13.12 -5.84 7.13
CA LYS A 579 -12.19 -5.75 5.99
C LYS A 579 -10.83 -5.14 6.38
N VAL A 580 -10.82 -4.14 7.26
CA VAL A 580 -9.59 -3.52 7.78
C VAL A 580 -8.84 -4.52 8.68
N GLU A 581 -9.53 -5.21 9.58
CA GLU A 581 -8.96 -6.27 10.43
C GLU A 581 -8.37 -7.42 9.58
N ALA A 582 -9.05 -7.84 8.51
CA ALA A 582 -8.55 -8.86 7.59
C ALA A 582 -7.27 -8.43 6.82
N ARG A 583 -7.06 -7.12 6.60
CA ARG A 583 -5.83 -6.58 5.98
C ARG A 583 -4.74 -6.27 7.01
N PHE A 584 -5.12 -5.90 8.23
CA PHE A 584 -4.23 -5.49 9.33
C PHE A 584 -4.61 -6.21 10.65
N PRO A 585 -4.39 -7.53 10.77
CA PRO A 585 -4.91 -8.34 11.89
C PRO A 585 -4.20 -8.11 13.23
N HIS A 586 -3.23 -7.21 13.28
CA HIS A 586 -2.56 -6.73 14.49
C HIS A 586 -2.91 -5.26 14.81
N LEU A 587 -3.83 -4.63 14.06
CA LEU A 587 -4.20 -3.25 14.29
C LEU A 587 -4.90 -3.10 15.65
N VAL A 588 -4.37 -2.19 16.47
CA VAL A 588 -4.94 -1.78 17.75
C VAL A 588 -4.95 -0.26 17.75
N LEU A 589 -6.10 0.35 17.99
CA LEU A 589 -6.27 1.80 18.03
C LEU A 589 -6.68 2.24 19.43
N SER A 590 -6.14 3.36 19.93
CA SER A 590 -6.57 3.96 21.19
C SER A 590 -6.81 5.47 21.08
N LYS A 591 -7.84 5.96 21.78
CA LYS A 591 -8.13 7.40 21.87
C LYS A 591 -7.06 8.17 22.66
N GLY A 592 -6.28 7.49 23.49
CA GLY A 592 -5.14 8.10 24.16
C GLY A 592 -4.44 7.16 25.14
N VAL A 593 -3.12 7.35 25.24
CA VAL A 593 -2.24 6.62 26.15
C VAL A 593 -1.73 7.58 27.24
N THR A 594 -1.73 7.10 28.48
CA THR A 594 -1.23 7.83 29.65
C THR A 594 -0.16 7.04 30.38
N LEU A 595 1.01 7.63 30.61
CA LEU A 595 2.03 7.08 31.50
C LEU A 595 1.61 7.32 32.95
N THR A 596 1.41 6.23 33.67
CA THR A 596 0.84 6.19 35.04
C THR A 596 1.85 5.72 36.10
N GLY A 597 3.05 5.36 35.66
CA GLY A 597 4.18 5.00 36.51
C GLY A 597 5.37 4.57 35.67
N GLY A 598 6.51 4.39 36.33
CA GLY A 598 7.74 3.93 35.69
C GLY A 598 8.88 3.83 36.69
N ALA A 599 10.05 3.45 36.20
CA ALA A 599 11.31 3.51 36.96
C ALA A 599 12.48 3.68 35.98
N SER A 600 13.42 4.56 36.32
CA SER A 600 14.71 4.65 35.63
C SER A 600 15.81 4.33 36.64
N GLN A 601 16.28 3.09 36.62
CA GLN A 601 17.37 2.59 37.46
C GLN A 601 18.47 1.97 36.56
N LYS A 602 19.68 1.84 37.10
CA LYS A 602 20.85 1.31 36.38
C LYS A 602 20.61 -0.09 35.76
N ASP A 603 19.88 -0.94 36.49
CA ASP A 603 19.65 -2.35 36.14
C ASP A 603 18.20 -2.64 35.68
N LEU A 604 17.30 -1.67 35.79
CA LEU A 604 15.87 -1.78 35.45
C LEU A 604 15.33 -0.45 34.91
N GLN A 605 14.81 -0.49 33.70
CA GLN A 605 14.03 0.57 33.09
C GLN A 605 12.58 0.08 32.94
N ARG A 606 11.59 0.88 33.32
CA ARG A 606 10.16 0.51 33.33
C ARG A 606 9.27 1.66 32.90
N ILE A 607 8.26 1.37 32.07
CA ILE A 607 7.09 2.23 31.82
C ILE A 607 5.80 1.48 32.16
N THR A 608 4.82 2.19 32.73
CA THR A 608 3.45 1.69 32.94
C THR A 608 2.49 2.54 32.11
N ALA A 609 2.03 1.99 30.99
CA ALA A 609 1.12 2.65 30.06
C ALA A 609 -0.33 2.23 30.34
N ARG A 610 -1.22 3.21 30.49
CA ARG A 610 -2.68 3.03 30.53
C ARG A 610 -3.27 3.51 29.21
N PHE A 611 -3.90 2.62 28.47
CA PHE A 611 -4.63 2.93 27.25
C PHE A 611 -6.09 3.27 27.60
N THR A 612 -6.73 4.14 26.84
CA THR A 612 -8.15 4.48 27.00
C THR A 612 -8.88 4.44 25.67
N GLN A 613 -10.12 3.90 25.69
CA GLN A 613 -10.96 3.63 24.52
C GLN A 613 -10.19 2.90 23.42
N VAL A 614 -9.94 1.61 23.64
CA VAL A 614 -9.13 0.76 22.76
C VAL A 614 -10.02 -0.12 21.88
N GLU A 615 -9.74 -0.16 20.59
CA GLU A 615 -10.43 -0.99 19.60
C GLU A 615 -9.45 -1.97 18.93
N HIS A 616 -9.89 -3.22 18.71
CA HIS A 616 -9.19 -4.26 17.96
C HIS A 616 -10.21 -5.26 17.40
N GLY A 617 -10.53 -5.13 16.11
CA GLY A 617 -11.65 -5.85 15.50
C GLY A 617 -12.97 -5.54 16.21
N ASP A 618 -13.74 -6.58 16.54
CA ASP A 618 -14.94 -6.48 17.36
C ASP A 618 -14.65 -6.22 18.86
N LYS A 619 -13.41 -6.35 19.34
CA LYS A 619 -13.06 -6.20 20.76
C LYS A 619 -12.85 -4.71 21.12
N HIS A 620 -13.54 -4.27 22.16
CA HIS A 620 -13.51 -2.88 22.63
C HIS A 620 -13.24 -2.85 24.15
N TRP A 621 -12.31 -2.01 24.61
CA TRP A 621 -12.00 -1.86 26.05
C TRP A 621 -12.00 -0.39 26.49
N ASN A 622 -12.74 -0.09 27.56
CA ASN A 622 -12.80 1.27 28.11
C ASN A 622 -11.42 1.79 28.56
N ALA A 623 -10.65 0.95 29.26
CA ALA A 623 -9.24 1.16 29.57
C ALA A 623 -8.59 -0.15 30.05
N PHE A 624 -7.29 -0.31 29.79
CA PHE A 624 -6.44 -1.29 30.45
C PHE A 624 -5.02 -0.74 30.65
N SER A 625 -4.19 -1.42 31.43
CA SER A 625 -2.80 -1.03 31.68
C SER A 625 -1.85 -2.17 31.38
N ILE A 626 -0.70 -1.84 30.76
CA ILE A 626 0.44 -2.74 30.59
C ILE A 626 1.66 -2.13 31.27
N ILE A 627 2.58 -3.00 31.71
CA ILE A 627 3.90 -2.60 32.16
C ILE A 627 4.90 -3.17 31.16
N VAL A 628 5.82 -2.34 30.65
CA VAL A 628 6.95 -2.81 29.84
C VAL A 628 8.24 -2.58 30.62
N ASN A 629 9.09 -3.59 30.70
CA ASN A 629 10.37 -3.56 31.38
C ASN A 629 11.52 -3.77 30.39
N ASP A 630 12.65 -3.15 30.68
CA ASP A 630 13.97 -3.44 30.13
C ASP A 630 14.91 -3.75 31.30
N ARG A 631 15.39 -5.00 31.34
CA ARG A 631 16.30 -5.53 32.35
C ARG A 631 17.63 -5.83 31.66
N LYS A 632 18.52 -4.84 31.63
CA LYS A 632 19.86 -4.93 30.99
C LYS A 632 19.80 -5.33 29.51
N GLY A 633 18.86 -4.78 28.74
CA GLY A 633 18.68 -5.03 27.31
C GLY A 633 17.72 -6.19 26.98
N VAL A 634 17.24 -6.91 28.00
CA VAL A 634 16.22 -7.96 27.92
C VAL A 634 14.85 -7.32 28.19
N LEU A 635 13.95 -7.38 27.21
CA LEU A 635 12.64 -6.73 27.28
C LEU A 635 11.55 -7.72 27.70
N ASP A 636 10.62 -7.28 28.56
CA ASP A 636 9.44 -8.07 28.94
C ASP A 636 8.20 -7.19 29.13
N ILE A 637 7.03 -7.82 28.99
CA ILE A 637 5.71 -7.23 29.22
C ILE A 637 5.12 -7.90 30.47
N GLU A 638 4.84 -7.11 31.49
CA GLU A 638 4.17 -7.52 32.72
C GLU A 638 2.70 -7.11 32.66
N LEU A 639 1.80 -8.10 32.62
CA LEU A 639 0.35 -7.91 32.67
C LEU A 639 -0.19 -8.49 33.99
N HIS A 640 -0.93 -7.68 34.74
CA HIS A 640 -1.49 -8.10 36.04
C HIS A 640 -2.78 -8.91 35.86
N ALA A 641 -3.02 -9.87 36.75
CA ALA A 641 -4.19 -10.74 36.69
C ALA A 641 -5.51 -9.94 36.75
N PRO A 642 -6.55 -10.38 36.00
CA PRO A 642 -7.87 -9.78 36.04
C PRO A 642 -8.48 -9.81 37.45
N ASP A 643 -9.30 -8.81 37.73
CA ASP A 643 -9.90 -8.50 39.03
C ASP A 643 -11.03 -7.48 38.81
N GLU A 644 -11.90 -7.25 39.80
CA GLU A 644 -13.01 -6.28 39.72
C GLU A 644 -12.58 -4.88 39.22
N LYS A 645 -11.30 -4.54 39.46
CA LYS A 645 -10.70 -3.23 39.13
C LYS A 645 -9.56 -3.33 38.10
N ARG A 646 -9.32 -4.50 37.49
CA ARG A 646 -8.26 -4.72 36.49
C ARG A 646 -8.78 -5.48 35.27
N VAL A 647 -8.91 -4.75 34.17
CA VAL A 647 -9.16 -5.31 32.83
C VAL A 647 -7.88 -5.98 32.32
N TYR A 648 -7.99 -7.22 31.87
CA TYR A 648 -6.93 -7.97 31.20
C TYR A 648 -7.28 -8.07 29.69
N PRO A 649 -6.38 -7.69 28.77
CA PRO A 649 -6.74 -7.57 27.35
C PRO A 649 -6.68 -8.89 26.56
N LEU A 650 -5.85 -9.85 26.97
CA LEU A 650 -5.67 -11.12 26.26
C LEU A 650 -6.75 -12.15 26.68
N SER A 651 -7.13 -13.04 25.78
CA SER A 651 -8.14 -14.08 26.04
C SER A 651 -7.70 -15.11 27.09
N LYS A 652 -6.38 -15.40 27.20
CA LYS A 652 -5.83 -16.36 28.16
C LYS A 652 -4.84 -15.72 29.13
N PHE A 653 -5.14 -15.75 30.43
CA PHE A 653 -4.18 -15.39 31.47
C PHE A 653 -3.16 -16.52 31.73
N VAL A 654 -1.90 -16.28 31.40
CA VAL A 654 -0.79 -17.21 31.68
C VAL A 654 -0.04 -16.75 32.94
N LYS A 655 -0.16 -17.50 34.04
CA LYS A 655 0.48 -17.14 35.32
C LYS A 655 1.97 -17.49 35.32
N THR A 656 2.84 -16.49 35.28
CA THR A 656 4.30 -16.68 35.40
C THR A 656 4.84 -16.30 36.78
N GLY A 657 4.10 -15.50 37.56
CA GLY A 657 4.55 -15.01 38.86
C GLY A 657 3.44 -14.43 39.72
N SER A 658 3.83 -13.90 40.88
CA SER A 658 2.96 -13.12 41.77
C SER A 658 3.79 -12.14 42.59
N ASN A 659 3.22 -10.95 42.83
CA ASN A 659 3.78 -9.90 43.68
C ASN A 659 2.88 -9.70 44.93
N LYS A 660 3.16 -8.70 45.76
CA LYS A 660 2.36 -8.43 46.99
C LYS A 660 0.91 -7.96 46.73
N VAL A 661 0.53 -7.69 45.47
CA VAL A 661 -0.77 -7.13 45.08
C VAL A 661 -1.57 -8.10 44.21
N CYS A 662 -0.92 -8.82 43.30
CA CYS A 662 -1.60 -9.71 42.34
C CYS A 662 -0.67 -10.79 41.75
N ALA A 663 -1.28 -11.79 41.10
CA ALA A 663 -0.60 -12.63 40.13
C ALA A 663 -0.33 -11.86 38.82
N PHE A 664 0.66 -12.28 38.03
CA PHE A 664 0.98 -11.63 36.76
C PHE A 664 1.46 -12.62 35.67
N SER A 665 1.31 -12.20 34.42
CA SER A 665 1.97 -12.75 33.23
C SER A 665 3.21 -11.92 32.93
N LEU A 666 4.33 -12.58 32.64
CA LEU A 666 5.60 -11.97 32.25
C LEU A 666 5.99 -12.52 30.88
N LEU A 667 5.58 -11.81 29.84
CA LEU A 667 5.69 -12.23 28.45
C LEU A 667 6.96 -11.62 27.84
N SER A 668 7.85 -12.45 27.31
CA SER A 668 9.14 -11.97 26.77
C SER A 668 9.66 -12.89 25.68
N PRO A 669 9.92 -12.40 24.45
CA PRO A 669 10.53 -13.20 23.40
C PRO A 669 12.03 -13.48 23.64
N PHE A 670 12.63 -12.81 24.63
CA PHE A 670 14.08 -12.85 24.90
C PHE A 670 14.50 -13.82 26.02
N THR A 671 13.56 -14.43 26.74
CA THR A 671 13.86 -15.39 27.83
C THR A 671 13.07 -16.67 27.65
N ASP A 672 13.61 -17.83 28.00
CA ASP A 672 12.95 -19.11 27.68
C ASP A 672 11.67 -19.34 28.52
N ALA A 673 11.63 -18.80 29.74
CA ALA A 673 10.39 -18.73 30.53
C ALA A 673 9.33 -17.83 29.86
N GLY A 674 9.73 -16.66 29.34
CA GLY A 674 8.85 -15.75 28.61
C GLY A 674 8.36 -16.32 27.27
N LYS A 675 9.23 -17.02 26.53
CA LYS A 675 8.88 -17.75 25.29
C LYS A 675 7.89 -18.86 25.57
N LYS A 676 8.07 -19.62 26.66
CA LYS A 676 7.12 -20.65 27.08
C LYS A 676 5.75 -20.05 27.45
N ALA A 677 5.75 -18.91 28.16
CA ALA A 677 4.52 -18.21 28.51
C ALA A 677 3.81 -17.59 27.29
N LEU A 678 4.57 -17.13 26.29
CA LEU A 678 4.04 -16.69 24.99
C LEU A 678 3.44 -17.87 24.22
N ALA A 679 4.16 -18.97 24.06
CA ALA A 679 3.71 -20.17 23.33
C ALA A 679 2.49 -20.88 23.95
N GLU A 680 2.03 -20.43 25.12
CA GLU A 680 0.77 -20.84 25.73
C GLU A 680 -0.45 -20.02 25.28
N LEU A 681 -0.27 -18.91 24.57
CA LEU A 681 -1.33 -18.01 24.07
C LEU A 681 -1.86 -18.46 22.69
N PRO A 682 -3.13 -18.17 22.36
CA PRO A 682 -3.65 -18.33 21.00
C PRO A 682 -3.05 -17.28 20.04
N ALA A 683 -3.13 -17.56 18.73
CA ALA A 683 -2.58 -16.68 17.69
C ALA A 683 -3.14 -15.25 17.75
N ASP A 684 -4.43 -15.10 18.03
CA ASP A 684 -5.11 -13.80 18.15
C ASP A 684 -4.53 -12.96 19.30
N ASP A 685 -4.15 -13.61 20.42
CA ASP A 685 -3.51 -12.93 21.56
C ASP A 685 -2.06 -12.52 21.23
N HIS A 686 -1.34 -13.27 20.37
CA HIS A 686 -0.04 -12.84 19.85
C HIS A 686 -0.16 -11.61 18.93
N LEU A 687 -1.18 -11.57 18.08
CA LEU A 687 -1.46 -10.43 17.19
C LEU A 687 -1.84 -9.18 18.00
N LEU A 688 -2.79 -9.32 18.93
CA LEU A 688 -3.21 -8.27 19.86
C LEU A 688 -2.03 -7.75 20.72
N LEU A 689 -1.20 -8.65 21.26
CA LEU A 689 -0.02 -8.26 22.05
C LEU A 689 1.02 -7.48 21.21
N THR A 690 1.18 -7.85 19.94
CA THR A 690 2.06 -7.12 19.00
C THR A 690 1.49 -5.72 18.72
N GLY A 691 0.21 -5.62 18.41
CA GLY A 691 -0.50 -4.35 18.16
C GLY A 691 -0.50 -3.39 19.36
N ILE A 692 -0.69 -3.90 20.57
CA ILE A 692 -0.63 -3.11 21.81
C ILE A 692 0.75 -2.45 22.00
N ILE A 693 1.83 -3.12 21.60
CA ILE A 693 3.20 -2.59 21.68
C ILE A 693 3.46 -1.59 20.54
N GLU A 694 2.91 -1.83 19.36
CA GLU A 694 3.00 -0.94 18.19
C GLU A 694 2.22 0.38 18.37
N GLU A 695 1.01 0.34 18.94
CA GLU A 695 0.26 1.54 19.31
C GLU A 695 1.01 2.36 20.37
N LEU A 696 1.52 1.71 21.44
CA LEU A 696 2.34 2.40 22.44
C LEU A 696 3.60 3.04 21.83
N GLN A 697 4.26 2.34 20.91
CA GLN A 697 5.40 2.87 20.18
C GLN A 697 5.02 4.07 19.30
N THR A 698 3.89 4.00 18.61
CA THR A 698 3.39 5.04 17.70
C THR A 698 3.04 6.30 18.46
N LYS A 699 2.27 6.18 19.55
CA LYS A 699 1.96 7.30 20.46
C LYS A 699 3.23 7.90 21.08
N LEU A 700 4.21 7.09 21.47
CA LEU A 700 5.52 7.58 21.94
C LEU A 700 6.32 8.34 20.86
N LYS A 701 6.26 7.91 19.59
CA LYS A 701 6.92 8.59 18.45
C LYS A 701 6.25 9.92 18.09
N GLN A 702 4.91 9.95 18.13
CA GLN A 702 4.10 11.12 17.79
C GLN A 702 4.06 12.17 18.90
N GLY A 703 4.39 11.81 20.14
CA GLY A 703 4.23 12.67 21.31
C GLY A 703 2.80 12.70 21.88
N ASP A 704 1.86 11.94 21.30
CA ASP A 704 0.47 11.80 21.76
C ASP A 704 0.37 10.89 23.00
N ILE A 705 1.06 11.28 24.07
CA ILE A 705 1.07 10.60 25.36
C ILE A 705 0.95 11.62 26.50
N LYS A 706 -0.07 11.40 27.33
CA LYS A 706 -0.25 12.13 28.58
C LYS A 706 0.68 11.55 29.65
N ARG A 707 1.22 12.41 30.50
CA ARG A 707 2.00 12.01 31.67
C ARG A 707 1.24 12.35 32.94
N THR A 708 1.43 11.52 33.96
CA THR A 708 1.14 11.88 35.35
C THR A 708 2.36 12.51 36.01
N GLU A 709 2.18 13.28 37.08
CA GLU A 709 3.27 13.90 37.87
C GLU A 709 4.41 12.91 38.17
N ALA A 710 4.05 11.68 38.59
CA ALA A 710 4.95 10.56 38.86
C ALA A 710 5.75 10.04 37.64
N THR A 711 5.57 10.61 36.46
CA THR A 711 6.21 10.21 35.19
C THR A 711 6.79 11.38 34.38
N GLU A 712 6.71 12.62 34.86
CA GLU A 712 7.30 13.79 34.18
C GLU A 712 8.81 13.62 34.00
N GLN A 713 9.50 13.26 35.08
CA GLN A 713 10.96 13.07 35.13
C GLN A 713 11.42 11.72 34.52
N LEU A 714 10.52 10.95 33.90
CA LEU A 714 10.85 9.67 33.30
C LEU A 714 11.42 9.88 31.88
N ASP A 715 12.63 9.38 31.64
CA ASP A 715 13.18 9.33 30.28
C ASP A 715 12.41 8.33 29.41
N ILE A 716 11.76 8.85 28.38
CA ILE A 716 11.04 8.05 27.36
C ILE A 716 11.80 7.94 26.04
N SER A 717 12.91 8.67 25.86
CA SER A 717 13.56 8.87 24.56
C SER A 717 14.03 7.57 23.89
N ALA A 718 14.54 6.63 24.68
CA ALA A 718 15.00 5.32 24.19
C ALA A 718 13.86 4.31 23.97
N TRP A 719 12.63 4.58 24.43
CA TRP A 719 11.54 3.59 24.39
C TRP A 719 10.98 3.29 23.00
N PRO A 720 10.80 4.25 22.07
CA PRO A 720 10.44 3.96 20.68
C PRO A 720 11.31 2.88 20.02
N ALA A 721 12.62 2.89 20.26
CA ALA A 721 13.55 1.88 19.72
C ALA A 721 13.46 0.54 20.47
N LYS A 722 13.32 0.58 21.80
CA LYS A 722 13.12 -0.64 22.62
C LYS A 722 11.84 -1.38 22.25
N LEU A 723 10.74 -0.65 22.07
CA LEU A 723 9.46 -1.23 21.67
C LEU A 723 9.50 -1.77 20.24
N GLN A 724 10.25 -1.15 19.31
CA GLN A 724 10.47 -1.72 17.98
C GLN A 724 11.14 -3.10 18.05
N LYS A 725 12.21 -3.22 18.84
CA LYS A 725 12.93 -4.47 19.07
C LYS A 725 12.01 -5.54 19.69
N LEU A 726 11.11 -5.13 20.59
CA LEU A 726 10.13 -6.02 21.22
C LEU A 726 9.04 -6.48 20.23
N GLN A 727 8.43 -5.56 19.50
CA GLN A 727 7.43 -5.82 18.43
C GLN A 727 7.98 -6.81 17.39
N GLN A 728 9.17 -6.55 16.85
CA GLN A 728 9.83 -7.41 15.86
C GLN A 728 10.09 -8.83 16.41
N ALA A 729 10.52 -8.95 17.67
CA ALA A 729 10.77 -10.25 18.28
C ALA A 729 9.49 -11.00 18.68
N LEU A 730 8.39 -10.29 18.98
CA LEU A 730 7.06 -10.90 19.19
C LEU A 730 6.49 -11.42 17.87
N ALA A 731 6.57 -10.64 16.78
CA ALA A 731 6.10 -11.03 15.46
C ALA A 731 6.82 -12.29 14.93
N GLN A 732 8.11 -12.47 15.24
CA GLN A 732 8.87 -13.68 14.89
C GLN A 732 8.45 -14.93 15.70
N LEU A 733 7.85 -14.76 16.89
CA LEU A 733 7.36 -15.84 17.74
C LEU A 733 5.84 -16.04 17.68
N ALA A 734 5.12 -15.20 16.93
CA ALA A 734 3.71 -15.43 16.64
C ALA A 734 3.54 -16.80 15.95
N PRO A 735 2.52 -17.60 16.30
CA PRO A 735 2.20 -18.81 15.57
C PRO A 735 1.97 -18.44 14.10
N LYS A 736 2.91 -18.84 13.21
CA LYS A 736 2.77 -18.60 11.78
C LYS A 736 1.40 -19.14 11.36
N PRO A 737 0.54 -18.34 10.70
CA PRO A 737 -0.80 -18.78 10.35
C PRO A 737 -0.69 -20.07 9.56
N THR A 738 -1.24 -21.16 10.09
CA THR A 738 -1.29 -22.45 9.42
C THR A 738 -2.12 -22.27 8.16
N ALA A 739 -1.41 -22.10 7.04
CA ALA A 739 -2.02 -21.71 5.77
C ALA A 739 -3.13 -22.71 5.43
N LYS A 740 -4.39 -22.25 5.56
CA LYS A 740 -5.55 -23.06 5.19
C LYS A 740 -5.32 -23.50 3.74
N PRO A 741 -5.26 -24.82 3.46
CA PRO A 741 -4.81 -25.30 2.17
C PRO A 741 -5.70 -24.73 1.07
N LEU A 742 -5.08 -24.23 0.00
CA LEU A 742 -5.80 -23.65 -1.13
C LEU A 742 -6.77 -24.70 -1.68
N THR A 743 -8.05 -24.34 -1.71
CA THR A 743 -9.16 -25.20 -2.13
C THR A 743 -10.05 -24.47 -3.12
N PHE A 744 -10.74 -25.21 -3.97
CA PHE A 744 -11.75 -24.70 -4.89
C PHE A 744 -12.79 -25.79 -5.15
N LYS A 745 -13.97 -25.41 -5.64
CA LYS A 745 -15.04 -26.36 -5.97
C LYS A 745 -14.84 -27.00 -7.33
N LYS A 746 -14.45 -26.22 -8.35
CA LYS A 746 -14.44 -26.66 -9.74
C LYS A 746 -13.43 -25.88 -10.61
N LEU A 747 -12.91 -26.56 -11.64
CA LEU A 747 -12.18 -25.94 -12.75
C LEU A 747 -13.04 -25.98 -14.01
N SER A 748 -13.21 -24.82 -14.66
CA SER A 748 -13.95 -24.67 -15.93
C SER A 748 -13.08 -23.99 -16.98
N LEU A 749 -12.98 -24.58 -18.17
CA LEU A 749 -12.32 -23.95 -19.31
C LEU A 749 -13.27 -22.90 -19.92
N LYS A 750 -12.86 -21.61 -19.90
CA LYS A 750 -13.61 -20.51 -20.54
C LYS A 750 -13.19 -20.28 -22.00
N GLN A 751 -11.91 -20.48 -22.32
CA GLN A 751 -11.39 -20.27 -23.68
C GLN A 751 -10.17 -21.15 -23.94
N ASN A 752 -10.04 -21.66 -25.16
CA ASN A 752 -8.77 -22.16 -25.71
C ASN A 752 -8.38 -21.28 -26.90
N MET A 753 -7.11 -20.85 -26.97
CA MET A 753 -6.54 -20.09 -28.09
C MET A 753 -5.34 -20.86 -28.64
N VAL A 754 -5.33 -21.11 -29.95
CA VAL A 754 -4.27 -21.88 -30.62
C VAL A 754 -3.65 -21.02 -31.73
N ALA A 755 -2.32 -20.92 -31.71
CA ALA A 755 -1.51 -20.30 -32.76
C ALA A 755 -0.33 -21.23 -33.11
N ALA A 756 0.35 -20.99 -34.23
CA ALA A 756 1.35 -21.92 -34.78
C ALA A 756 2.41 -22.40 -33.77
N ASN A 757 2.90 -21.49 -32.91
CA ASN A 757 3.98 -21.77 -31.94
C ASN A 757 3.56 -21.56 -30.47
N ASN A 758 2.31 -21.19 -30.19
CA ASN A 758 1.82 -20.89 -28.84
C ASN A 758 0.36 -21.36 -28.65
N GLU A 759 0.02 -21.86 -27.47
CA GLU A 759 -1.37 -22.15 -27.07
C GLU A 759 -1.69 -21.46 -25.73
N HIS A 760 -2.96 -21.13 -25.48
CA HIS A 760 -3.41 -20.58 -24.19
C HIS A 760 -4.75 -21.16 -23.75
N LEU A 761 -4.85 -21.54 -22.47
CA LEU A 761 -6.11 -21.85 -21.79
C LEU A 761 -6.49 -20.70 -20.86
N LEU A 762 -7.72 -20.21 -20.94
CA LEU A 762 -8.34 -19.38 -19.90
C LEU A 762 -9.14 -20.30 -18.98
N ILE A 763 -8.65 -20.51 -17.76
CA ILE A 763 -9.24 -21.38 -16.76
C ILE A 763 -9.92 -20.52 -15.69
N CYS A 764 -11.19 -20.82 -15.42
CA CYS A 764 -11.96 -20.29 -14.31
C CYS A 764 -11.90 -21.28 -13.15
N VAL A 765 -11.49 -20.79 -11.97
CA VAL A 765 -11.46 -21.53 -10.71
C VAL A 765 -12.67 -21.08 -9.89
N GLU A 766 -13.67 -21.95 -9.78
CA GLU A 766 -14.96 -21.65 -9.14
C GLU A 766 -14.91 -21.95 -7.63
N GLY A 767 -15.29 -20.99 -6.80
CA GLY A 767 -15.30 -21.10 -5.34
C GLY A 767 -13.90 -21.25 -4.70
N LEU A 768 -12.91 -20.52 -5.20
CA LEU A 768 -11.52 -20.54 -4.72
C LEU A 768 -11.41 -19.91 -3.32
N GLN A 769 -10.82 -20.64 -2.36
CA GLN A 769 -10.51 -20.17 -1.02
C GLN A 769 -8.99 -20.17 -0.79
N ALA A 770 -8.44 -18.99 -0.45
CA ALA A 770 -7.02 -18.80 -0.18
C ALA A 770 -6.81 -17.55 0.69
N ASN A 771 -5.83 -17.57 1.60
CA ASN A 771 -5.43 -16.43 2.44
C ASN A 771 -6.60 -15.70 3.14
N GLY A 772 -7.63 -16.45 3.56
CA GLY A 772 -8.85 -15.90 4.19
C GLY A 772 -9.90 -15.35 3.22
N LYS A 773 -9.55 -15.06 1.97
CA LYS A 773 -10.48 -14.65 0.91
C LYS A 773 -11.22 -15.85 0.29
N THR A 774 -12.42 -15.58 -0.24
CA THR A 774 -13.20 -16.52 -1.05
C THR A 774 -13.63 -15.84 -2.36
N TYR A 775 -13.08 -16.29 -3.49
CA TYR A 775 -13.45 -15.80 -4.81
C TYR A 775 -14.54 -16.70 -5.40
N ALA A 776 -15.66 -16.10 -5.83
CA ALA A 776 -16.75 -16.86 -6.46
C ALA A 776 -16.29 -17.50 -7.79
N ALA A 777 -15.55 -16.73 -8.59
CA ALA A 777 -14.89 -17.17 -9.82
C ALA A 777 -13.56 -16.42 -9.97
N TYR A 778 -12.46 -17.15 -10.10
CA TYR A 778 -11.12 -16.60 -10.29
C TYR A 778 -10.59 -17.01 -11.67
N ASP A 779 -10.32 -16.04 -12.55
CA ASP A 779 -9.85 -16.31 -13.92
C ASP A 779 -8.33 -16.19 -14.03
N ILE A 780 -7.68 -17.25 -14.51
CA ILE A 780 -6.26 -17.28 -14.82
C ILE A 780 -6.04 -17.81 -16.24
N LYS A 781 -5.20 -17.12 -17.02
CA LYS A 781 -4.81 -17.57 -18.35
C LYS A 781 -3.41 -18.17 -18.32
N ILE A 782 -3.29 -19.41 -18.78
CA ILE A 782 -2.05 -20.18 -18.82
C ILE A 782 -1.65 -20.37 -20.28
N GLY A 783 -0.43 -20.01 -20.64
CA GLY A 783 0.14 -20.16 -21.98
C GLY A 783 1.26 -21.19 -22.06
N ALA A 784 1.26 -21.96 -23.14
CA ALA A 784 2.39 -22.75 -23.60
C ALA A 784 3.07 -21.98 -24.74
N LYS A 785 4.37 -21.68 -24.59
CA LYS A 785 5.14 -20.91 -25.58
C LYS A 785 6.19 -21.77 -26.29
N GLN A 786 6.57 -21.33 -27.48
CA GLN A 786 7.62 -21.96 -28.32
C GLN A 786 7.38 -23.46 -28.59
N ILE A 787 6.12 -23.85 -28.84
CA ILE A 787 5.72 -25.23 -29.16
C ILE A 787 6.54 -25.76 -30.35
N LYS A 788 7.09 -26.97 -30.24
CA LYS A 788 7.88 -27.65 -31.28
C LYS A 788 7.39 -29.07 -31.44
N ASP A 789 7.35 -29.58 -32.68
CA ASP A 789 7.02 -30.98 -32.99
C ASP A 789 5.69 -31.47 -32.38
N LYS A 790 4.75 -30.53 -32.20
CA LYS A 790 3.45 -30.70 -31.51
C LYS A 790 3.58 -31.10 -30.03
N ALA A 791 4.70 -30.79 -29.37
CA ALA A 791 4.90 -30.90 -27.93
C ALA A 791 5.20 -29.53 -27.30
N PHE A 792 4.85 -29.36 -26.02
CA PHE A 792 5.20 -28.16 -25.27
C PHE A 792 6.67 -28.18 -24.86
N THR A 793 7.34 -27.04 -25.00
CA THR A 793 8.56 -26.78 -24.24
C THR A 793 8.20 -26.44 -22.79
N GLN A 794 9.18 -26.38 -21.89
CA GLN A 794 8.96 -25.88 -20.53
C GLN A 794 8.75 -24.34 -20.46
N TYR A 795 8.65 -23.63 -21.59
CA TYR A 795 8.35 -22.20 -21.60
C TYR A 795 6.85 -22.00 -21.37
N GLY A 796 6.49 -21.69 -20.13
CA GLY A 796 5.13 -21.29 -19.77
C GLY A 796 4.96 -19.77 -19.66
N SER A 797 3.72 -19.29 -19.63
CA SER A 797 3.38 -17.91 -19.28
C SER A 797 2.08 -17.86 -18.49
N LEU A 798 2.02 -17.02 -17.46
CA LEU A 798 0.80 -16.77 -16.68
C LEU A 798 0.30 -15.36 -16.99
N GLU A 799 -0.99 -15.20 -17.24
CA GLU A 799 -1.65 -13.91 -17.45
C GLU A 799 -2.81 -13.77 -16.46
N PHE A 800 -2.67 -12.81 -15.54
CA PHE A 800 -3.70 -12.40 -14.58
C PHE A 800 -4.40 -11.15 -15.09
N ARG A 801 -5.70 -11.03 -14.83
CA ARG A 801 -6.53 -9.87 -15.16
C ARG A 801 -7.46 -9.55 -14.00
N GLU A 802 -7.95 -8.31 -14.01
CA GLU A 802 -8.98 -7.81 -13.12
C GLU A 802 -10.20 -8.73 -13.15
N LEU A 803 -10.68 -9.15 -11.97
CA LEU A 803 -11.77 -10.09 -11.81
C LEU A 803 -13.14 -9.38 -11.96
N PRO A 804 -14.24 -10.12 -12.17
CA PRO A 804 -15.58 -9.54 -12.15
C PRO A 804 -15.83 -8.70 -10.89
N ASN A 805 -16.58 -7.60 -11.04
CA ASN A 805 -16.79 -6.57 -10.01
C ASN A 805 -15.53 -5.74 -9.65
N ASN A 806 -14.55 -5.67 -10.55
CA ASN A 806 -13.28 -4.94 -10.37
C ASN A 806 -12.44 -5.45 -9.18
N GLU A 807 -12.53 -6.73 -8.84
CA GLU A 807 -11.72 -7.32 -7.77
C GLU A 807 -10.28 -7.58 -8.24
N ALA A 808 -9.32 -7.19 -7.41
CA ALA A 808 -7.90 -7.45 -7.64
C ALA A 808 -7.58 -8.96 -7.51
N PRO A 809 -7.00 -9.61 -8.53
CA PRO A 809 -6.61 -11.03 -8.47
C PRO A 809 -5.44 -11.30 -7.52
N LEU A 810 -4.59 -10.31 -7.26
CA LEU A 810 -3.38 -10.38 -6.45
C LEU A 810 -3.29 -9.16 -5.53
N ALA A 811 -2.51 -9.21 -4.46
CA ALA A 811 -2.24 -8.06 -3.60
C ALA A 811 -1.31 -7.02 -4.25
N SER A 812 -0.50 -7.46 -5.22
CA SER A 812 0.40 -6.65 -6.07
C SER A 812 -0.34 -6.09 -7.31
N TRP A 813 -1.57 -5.63 -7.12
CA TRP A 813 -2.44 -5.06 -8.16
C TRP A 813 -2.71 -3.58 -7.82
N PRO A 814 -2.85 -2.66 -8.80
CA PRO A 814 -2.81 -2.86 -10.25
C PRO A 814 -1.39 -3.10 -10.82
N PRO A 815 -1.28 -3.78 -11.98
CA PRO A 815 -0.02 -3.97 -12.68
C PRO A 815 0.29 -2.80 -13.61
N GLU A 816 1.58 -2.62 -13.91
CA GLU A 816 2.10 -1.58 -14.82
C GLU A 816 1.54 -1.65 -16.26
N THR A 817 0.95 -2.78 -16.69
CA THR A 817 0.52 -2.97 -18.08
C THR A 817 -0.99 -3.07 -18.27
N LYS A 818 -1.50 -2.35 -19.28
CA LYS A 818 -2.92 -2.32 -19.67
C LYS A 818 -3.05 -2.65 -21.15
N ASP A 819 -4.15 -3.28 -21.56
CA ASP A 819 -4.56 -3.34 -22.97
C ASP A 819 -6.07 -3.06 -23.13
N LYS A 820 -6.59 -3.26 -24.33
CA LYS A 820 -8.00 -3.02 -24.66
C LYS A 820 -9.01 -3.87 -23.87
N TRP A 821 -8.54 -4.85 -23.10
CA TRP A 821 -9.34 -5.66 -22.18
C TRP A 821 -8.96 -5.42 -20.71
N GLY A 822 -8.55 -4.18 -20.38
CA GLY A 822 -8.22 -3.76 -19.02
C GLY A 822 -6.78 -4.05 -18.59
N LEU A 823 -6.55 -4.00 -17.28
CA LEU A 823 -5.26 -4.25 -16.65
C LEU A 823 -4.84 -5.72 -16.78
N LYS A 824 -3.54 -5.97 -16.96
CA LYS A 824 -2.98 -7.33 -17.00
C LYS A 824 -1.59 -7.41 -16.39
N LEU A 825 -1.31 -8.53 -15.74
CA LEU A 825 0.03 -8.94 -15.35
C LEU A 825 0.41 -10.19 -16.13
N VAL A 826 1.56 -10.18 -16.80
CA VAL A 826 2.08 -11.34 -17.54
C VAL A 826 3.42 -11.77 -16.96
N LEU A 827 3.50 -13.01 -16.48
CA LEU A 827 4.71 -13.63 -15.93
C LEU A 827 5.20 -14.70 -16.89
N ASP A 828 6.32 -14.44 -17.56
CA ASP A 828 6.94 -15.38 -18.51
C ASP A 828 7.96 -16.28 -17.82
N LEU A 829 7.81 -17.59 -17.99
CA LEU A 829 8.56 -18.64 -17.29
C LEU A 829 9.34 -19.54 -18.28
N PRO A 830 10.33 -18.98 -19.02
CA PRO A 830 11.20 -19.73 -19.95
C PRO A 830 12.08 -20.76 -19.24
N VAL A 831 12.84 -21.55 -20.00
CA VAL A 831 13.79 -22.55 -19.46
C VAL A 831 14.91 -21.90 -18.62
N GLN A 832 15.39 -20.74 -19.04
CA GLN A 832 16.29 -19.86 -18.28
C GLN A 832 15.66 -18.47 -18.25
N MET A 833 15.47 -17.91 -17.05
CA MET A 833 14.96 -16.55 -16.90
C MET A 833 16.08 -15.53 -17.11
N ASN A 834 15.75 -14.40 -17.71
CA ASN A 834 16.59 -13.20 -17.68
C ASN A 834 16.27 -12.35 -16.42
N GLU A 835 17.11 -11.36 -16.14
CA GLU A 835 16.95 -10.45 -14.99
C GLU A 835 15.59 -9.76 -14.94
N ALA A 836 14.99 -9.41 -16.08
CA ALA A 836 13.68 -8.74 -16.12
C ALA A 836 12.54 -9.69 -15.73
N GLN A 837 12.59 -10.96 -16.16
CA GLN A 837 11.64 -11.99 -15.77
C GLN A 837 11.78 -12.35 -14.30
N GLN A 838 13.02 -12.46 -13.79
CA GLN A 838 13.26 -12.68 -12.37
C GLN A 838 12.79 -11.48 -11.53
N LYS A 839 13.03 -10.24 -11.99
CA LYS A 839 12.54 -9.02 -11.34
C LYS A 839 11.01 -8.96 -11.33
N ALA A 840 10.34 -9.33 -12.42
CA ALA A 840 8.87 -9.40 -12.46
C ALA A 840 8.26 -10.37 -11.42
N ILE A 841 8.93 -11.49 -11.14
CA ILE A 841 8.52 -12.41 -10.06
C ILE A 841 8.88 -11.84 -8.67
N ASN A 842 10.06 -11.24 -8.53
CA ASN A 842 10.53 -10.68 -7.26
C ASN A 842 9.72 -9.44 -6.81
N ASN A 843 9.20 -8.65 -7.76
CA ASN A 843 8.34 -7.48 -7.53
C ASN A 843 6.97 -7.86 -6.93
N LEU A 844 6.51 -9.11 -7.09
CA LEU A 844 5.33 -9.61 -6.38
C LEU A 844 5.57 -9.65 -4.88
N GLN A 845 4.60 -9.21 -4.09
CA GLN A 845 4.59 -9.39 -2.64
C GLN A 845 4.71 -10.88 -2.26
N GLU A 846 5.33 -11.17 -1.11
CA GLU A 846 5.59 -12.56 -0.68
C GLU A 846 4.31 -13.40 -0.60
N GLN A 847 3.21 -12.81 -0.13
CA GLN A 847 1.89 -13.45 -0.08
C GLN A 847 1.36 -13.86 -1.46
N ASP A 848 1.62 -13.07 -2.51
CA ASP A 848 1.24 -13.40 -3.88
C ASP A 848 2.15 -14.49 -4.46
N ARG A 849 3.45 -14.46 -4.16
CA ARG A 849 4.38 -15.52 -4.61
C ARG A 849 3.98 -16.88 -4.03
N VAL A 850 3.63 -16.91 -2.74
CA VAL A 850 3.11 -18.11 -2.06
C VAL A 850 1.76 -18.54 -2.65
N PHE A 851 0.84 -17.59 -2.85
CA PHE A 851 -0.49 -17.87 -3.43
C PHE A 851 -0.41 -18.42 -4.86
N VAL A 852 0.35 -17.78 -5.76
CA VAL A 852 0.52 -18.22 -7.16
C VAL A 852 1.14 -19.61 -7.19
N LYS A 853 2.18 -19.88 -6.39
CA LYS A 853 2.78 -21.21 -6.31
C LYS A 853 1.81 -22.28 -5.81
N ALA A 854 1.02 -21.99 -4.78
CA ALA A 854 -0.01 -22.89 -4.27
C ALA A 854 -1.14 -23.13 -5.30
N LEU A 855 -1.58 -22.07 -6.00
CA LEU A 855 -2.60 -22.14 -7.04
C LEU A 855 -2.14 -23.00 -8.22
N LEU A 856 -0.93 -22.77 -8.73
CA LEU A 856 -0.34 -23.58 -9.80
C LEU A 856 -0.16 -25.05 -9.39
N THR A 857 0.24 -25.31 -8.14
CA THR A 857 0.34 -26.67 -7.60
C THR A 857 -1.03 -27.36 -7.64
N LYS A 858 -2.08 -26.71 -7.13
CA LYS A 858 -3.44 -27.26 -7.16
C LYS A 858 -4.06 -27.36 -8.55
N LEU A 859 -3.70 -26.47 -9.46
CA LEU A 859 -4.07 -26.57 -10.87
C LEU A 859 -3.39 -27.76 -11.54
N ALA A 860 -2.11 -28.05 -11.27
CA ALA A 860 -1.43 -29.25 -11.75
C ALA A 860 -2.04 -30.53 -11.14
N ASP A 861 -2.30 -30.55 -9.84
CA ASP A 861 -2.95 -31.68 -9.14
C ASP A 861 -4.29 -32.04 -9.79
N LYS A 862 -5.11 -31.03 -10.14
CA LYS A 862 -6.53 -31.19 -10.52
C LYS A 862 -6.85 -30.89 -11.99
N LEU A 863 -5.87 -30.67 -12.87
CA LEU A 863 -6.16 -30.35 -14.28
C LEU A 863 -6.99 -31.42 -15.01
N HIS A 864 -6.93 -32.68 -14.57
CA HIS A 864 -7.76 -33.77 -15.07
C HIS A 864 -9.27 -33.51 -14.87
N THR A 865 -9.67 -32.79 -13.81
CA THR A 865 -11.08 -32.43 -13.54
C THR A 865 -11.56 -31.17 -14.28
N LEU A 866 -10.82 -30.70 -15.30
CA LEU A 866 -11.17 -29.48 -16.04
C LEU A 866 -12.44 -29.70 -16.89
N ASP A 867 -13.55 -29.10 -16.46
CA ASP A 867 -14.79 -29.08 -17.24
C ASP A 867 -14.56 -28.24 -18.51
N ARG A 868 -14.61 -28.92 -19.65
CA ARG A 868 -14.33 -28.35 -20.96
C ARG A 868 -15.56 -27.69 -21.61
N LYS A 869 -16.78 -27.89 -21.10
CA LYS A 869 -18.04 -27.30 -21.63
C LYS A 869 -18.14 -27.27 -23.18
N ARG A 870 -17.73 -28.36 -23.84
CA ARG A 870 -17.61 -28.58 -25.32
C ARG A 870 -16.43 -27.92 -26.04
N LEU A 871 -15.59 -27.13 -25.39
CA LEU A 871 -14.34 -26.61 -25.96
C LEU A 871 -13.31 -27.74 -26.14
N LYS A 872 -12.73 -27.87 -27.34
CA LYS A 872 -11.63 -28.80 -27.60
C LYS A 872 -10.30 -28.15 -27.20
N VAL A 873 -9.51 -28.86 -26.40
CA VAL A 873 -8.08 -28.57 -26.21
C VAL A 873 -7.31 -29.24 -27.35
N ASN A 874 -6.31 -28.54 -27.92
CA ASN A 874 -5.53 -29.06 -29.06
C ASN A 874 -4.48 -30.09 -28.64
N GLN A 875 -4.10 -30.06 -27.36
CA GLN A 875 -3.07 -30.89 -26.72
C GLN A 875 -3.66 -31.74 -25.59
N PRO A 876 -3.09 -32.91 -25.29
CA PRO A 876 -3.46 -33.71 -24.12
C PRO A 876 -3.30 -32.90 -22.82
N LEU A 877 -4.18 -33.14 -21.83
CA LEU A 877 -4.13 -32.40 -20.55
C LEU A 877 -2.86 -32.73 -19.76
N GLU A 878 -2.25 -33.89 -20.01
CA GLU A 878 -0.98 -34.34 -19.47
C GLU A 878 0.20 -33.44 -19.92
N ASN A 879 0.12 -32.86 -21.13
CA ASN A 879 1.11 -31.89 -21.61
C ASN A 879 0.97 -30.56 -20.88
N TRP A 880 -0.27 -30.09 -20.67
CA TRP A 880 -0.55 -28.91 -19.84
C TRP A 880 -0.17 -29.12 -18.37
N GLN A 881 -0.43 -30.31 -17.81
CA GLN A 881 -0.06 -30.66 -16.44
C GLN A 881 1.46 -30.62 -16.26
N LYS A 882 2.23 -31.28 -17.16
CA LYS A 882 3.70 -31.22 -17.16
C LYS A 882 4.23 -29.78 -17.26
N LEU A 883 3.60 -28.94 -18.07
CA LEU A 883 3.95 -27.53 -18.18
C LEU A 883 3.68 -26.77 -16.88
N ILE A 884 2.53 -26.97 -16.23
CA ILE A 884 2.19 -26.30 -14.95
C ILE A 884 3.09 -26.78 -13.82
N THR A 885 3.37 -28.09 -13.70
CA THR A 885 4.36 -28.61 -12.75
C THR A 885 5.75 -28.02 -13.02
N GLY A 886 6.15 -27.89 -14.29
CA GLY A 886 7.39 -27.22 -14.69
C GLY A 886 7.44 -25.72 -14.38
N MET A 887 6.28 -25.05 -14.28
CA MET A 887 6.18 -23.67 -13.78
C MET A 887 6.25 -23.61 -12.24
N VAL A 888 5.64 -24.55 -11.52
CA VAL A 888 5.73 -24.66 -10.04
C VAL A 888 7.17 -24.83 -9.56
N SER A 889 8.03 -25.53 -10.32
CA SER A 889 9.46 -25.68 -10.01
C SER A 889 10.33 -24.45 -10.31
N LYS A 890 9.77 -23.44 -10.99
CA LYS A 890 10.44 -22.17 -11.35
C LYS A 890 9.97 -20.97 -10.52
N PHE A 891 8.76 -21.07 -9.97
CA PHE A 891 8.24 -20.23 -8.90
C PHE A 891 8.73 -20.74 -7.53
#